data_AF-A0A4Y3HWB9-F1
#
_entry.id   AF-A0A4Y3HWB9-F1
#
_cell.length_a   1.000
_cell.length_b   1.000
_cell.length_c   1.000
_cell.angle_alpha   90.00
_cell.angle_beta   90.00
_cell.angle_gamma   90.00
#
_symmetry.space_group_name_H-M   'P 1'
#
loop_
_entity.id
_entity.type
_entity.pdbx_description
1 polymer ?
#
loop_
_entity_poly.entity_id
_entity_poly.type
_entity_poly.pdbx_seq_one_letter_code
_entity_poly.pdbx_strand_id
1 'polypeptide(L)'
;MINSSFSFERPKLPTANNLEKLSFDEFYELGFDDLGLPDFPPKSLMQIVRLVENRRTDEVHVFEWLDALENSEQWNALDEQEAQQALIAVWTGIGTNQIVSDIALFKVGLALDGRPSSIVHEIVDSMTIARSVPTPHKLTTLRLDWLISLQSKAYAELAQQALEDNSNIGMYLQKLRLPKANNYTEEVYLELTNCINAQNITDFEDGWLFDNFQAISTTLTRIKVCQSIILEFENYKFGDLCSEIVEKHCLPTQPNSYWGRLSHQAREVLKKKYDLTSYYDLQAISSALYSQRAADELGFTEDEVRQISNRSKFWSNYSSKFNRVRVLLPQGSHDFVHKYNGGLPDFVDVLERSSENIEVYIFELDKLMVVELLRGNVAETRIFKPDRRLFENGSLSIDTIRSLPQLEVHDHLELWQYFCERLLRINYQIHPNIGTTRFKGLGREMGTYTQDVGLPLPSSEMMSQRKLSLEAWLQKFWEAEIATGKFGKHQDLTSKGSVYLSQAMLAKHLGQVDQFRTLIRQSAEQGNSEAMYRLGQSMLRNHRSDREAKQEAESWIVKAAENGHKEAENFAYKFRLNVKKNPELPSADEGNHVAVGVNSLSQNSLDKLNKRVSIDSSRVNFLTGRAESGSADAMYELGHYLLTNVGNSLSSRLVAEKWISKAASLGHLDAVVLAKKFRIKF
;
A
#
# COMPACT_ATOMS: atom_id res chain seq x y z
N MET A 1 10.48 47.24 3.61
CA MET A 1 10.87 46.00 2.91
C MET A 1 9.63 45.23 2.58
N ILE A 2 9.61 44.68 1.37
CA ILE A 2 8.48 44.22 0.56
C ILE A 2 7.65 43.11 1.22
N ASN A 3 6.33 43.26 1.22
CA ASN A 3 5.35 42.19 1.38
C ASN A 3 5.45 41.23 0.18
N SER A 4 5.91 39.99 0.40
CA SER A 4 5.75 38.91 -0.58
C SER A 4 4.43 38.18 -0.32
N SER A 5 3.37 38.68 -0.94
CA SER A 5 2.10 37.97 -1.11
C SER A 5 2.35 36.61 -1.75
N PHE A 6 1.90 35.55 -1.09
CA PHE A 6 1.82 34.19 -1.62
C PHE A 6 1.08 34.21 -2.97
N SER A 7 1.77 33.95 -4.08
CA SER A 7 1.12 33.65 -5.35
C SER A 7 0.69 32.19 -5.33
N PHE A 8 -0.60 31.95 -5.17
CA PHE A 8 -1.17 30.66 -5.52
C PHE A 8 -1.04 30.49 -7.04
N GLU A 9 -0.17 29.60 -7.49
CA GLU A 9 -0.28 29.05 -8.85
C GLU A 9 -1.66 28.39 -8.95
N ARG A 10 -2.51 28.93 -9.82
CA ARG A 10 -3.80 28.29 -10.14
C ARG A 10 -3.51 26.88 -10.65
N PRO A 11 -4.24 25.85 -10.20
CA PRO A 11 -4.14 24.54 -10.81
C PRO A 11 -4.51 24.67 -12.30
N LYS A 12 -3.60 24.26 -13.19
CA LYS A 12 -3.92 24.10 -14.60
C LYS A 12 -5.01 23.02 -14.69
N LEU A 13 -6.23 23.44 -15.07
CA LEU A 13 -7.33 22.53 -15.36
C LEU A 13 -6.86 21.52 -16.44
N PRO A 14 -7.12 20.21 -16.30
CA PRO A 14 -6.61 19.19 -17.23
C PRO A 14 -7.13 19.25 -18.68
N THR A 15 -7.92 20.26 -19.05
CA THR A 15 -8.53 20.38 -20.39
C THR A 15 -8.67 21.82 -20.87
N ALA A 16 -8.02 22.79 -20.23
CA ALA A 16 -8.06 24.19 -20.67
C ALA A 16 -6.64 24.70 -20.91
N ASN A 17 -6.01 24.20 -21.97
CA ASN A 17 -5.00 25.03 -22.63
C ASN A 17 -5.73 26.22 -23.22
N ASN A 18 -5.36 27.43 -22.78
CA ASN A 18 -5.72 28.65 -23.48
C ASN A 18 -5.46 28.42 -24.97
N LEU A 19 -6.50 28.65 -25.78
CA LEU A 19 -6.40 28.70 -27.23
C LEU A 19 -5.32 29.72 -27.59
N GLU A 20 -4.09 29.27 -27.82
CA GLU A 20 -3.30 29.90 -28.87
C GLU A 20 -4.10 29.68 -30.15
N LYS A 21 -4.86 30.70 -30.55
CA LYS A 21 -5.31 30.83 -31.93
C LYS A 21 -4.04 30.99 -32.77
N LEU A 22 -3.34 29.89 -33.05
CA LEU A 22 -2.36 29.85 -34.13
C LEU A 22 -3.19 29.86 -35.40
N SER A 23 -3.15 30.97 -36.15
CA SER A 23 -3.79 31.01 -37.45
C SER A 23 -2.96 30.21 -38.45
N PHE A 24 -3.63 29.66 -39.46
CA PHE A 24 -2.99 29.00 -40.61
C PHE A 24 -1.86 29.87 -41.22
N ASP A 25 -1.98 31.19 -41.09
CA ASP A 25 -1.04 32.20 -41.59
C ASP A 25 0.31 32.24 -40.86
N GLU A 26 0.42 31.75 -39.62
CA GLU A 26 1.71 31.70 -38.91
C GLU A 26 2.63 30.57 -39.40
N PHE A 27 2.08 29.54 -40.06
CA PHE A 27 2.84 28.40 -40.59
C PHE A 27 3.14 28.49 -42.08
N TYR A 28 2.33 29.27 -42.80
CA TYR A 28 2.44 29.42 -44.24
C TYR A 28 2.52 30.91 -44.60
N GLU A 29 3.70 31.37 -45.02
CA GLU A 29 3.80 32.57 -45.86
C GLU A 29 3.16 32.24 -47.21
N LEU A 30 1.85 32.43 -47.33
CA LEU A 30 1.08 31.95 -48.47
C LEU A 30 1.32 32.73 -49.77
N GLY A 31 2.18 33.75 -49.77
CA GLY A 31 2.57 34.49 -50.98
C GLY A 31 1.37 35.02 -51.79
N PHE A 32 0.23 35.27 -51.14
CA PHE A 32 -0.99 35.71 -51.81
C PHE A 32 -0.85 37.09 -52.46
N ASP A 33 0.15 37.88 -52.03
CA ASP A 33 0.40 39.23 -52.54
C ASP A 33 0.79 39.25 -54.03
N ASP A 34 1.29 38.13 -54.58
CA ASP A 34 1.68 37.98 -55.99
C ASP A 34 0.63 37.22 -56.84
N LEU A 35 -0.49 36.79 -56.26
CA LEU A 35 -1.55 36.07 -56.98
C LEU A 35 -2.54 37.07 -57.60
N GLY A 36 -2.70 37.00 -58.92
CA GLY A 36 -3.69 37.80 -59.66
C GLY A 36 -5.13 37.54 -59.22
N LEU A 37 -6.08 38.34 -59.70
CA LEU A 37 -7.50 38.10 -59.45
C LEU A 37 -8.00 36.92 -60.32
N PRO A 38 -8.92 36.08 -59.81
CA PRO A 38 -9.54 35.03 -60.61
C PRO A 38 -10.45 35.63 -61.70
N ASP A 39 -10.77 34.83 -62.72
CA ASP A 39 -11.74 35.21 -63.74
C ASP A 39 -13.12 35.48 -63.13
N PHE A 40 -13.87 36.42 -63.71
CA PHE A 40 -15.24 36.72 -63.28
C PHE A 40 -16.25 36.43 -64.40
N PRO A 41 -17.27 35.56 -64.17
CA PRO A 41 -17.52 34.80 -62.93
C PRO A 41 -16.47 33.68 -62.69
N PRO A 42 -16.25 33.26 -61.44
CA PRO A 42 -15.33 32.17 -61.14
C PRO A 42 -15.77 30.87 -61.81
N LYS A 43 -14.81 30.04 -62.20
CA LYS A 43 -15.11 28.75 -62.85
C LYS A 43 -15.88 27.83 -61.91
N SER A 44 -16.95 27.21 -62.43
CA SER A 44 -17.66 26.16 -61.71
C SER A 44 -16.84 24.87 -61.64
N LEU A 45 -17.16 24.00 -60.68
CA LEU A 45 -16.50 22.70 -60.52
C LEU A 45 -16.44 21.88 -61.81
N MET A 46 -17.51 21.84 -62.61
CA MET A 46 -17.50 21.12 -63.90
C MET A 46 -16.68 21.81 -65.00
N GLN A 47 -16.48 23.14 -64.93
CA GLN A 47 -15.54 23.82 -65.81
C GLN A 47 -14.09 23.48 -65.42
N ILE A 48 -13.81 23.38 -64.12
CA ILE A 48 -12.50 22.93 -63.60
C ILE A 48 -12.23 21.49 -64.07
N VAL A 49 -13.19 20.57 -63.96
CA VAL A 49 -13.08 19.19 -64.46
C VAL A 49 -12.64 19.15 -65.93
N ARG A 50 -13.32 19.90 -66.80
CA ARG A 50 -12.99 19.96 -68.24
C ARG A 50 -11.59 20.49 -68.49
N LEU A 51 -11.12 21.45 -67.70
CA LEU A 51 -9.76 21.98 -67.83
C LEU A 51 -8.71 20.93 -67.42
N VAL A 52 -8.96 20.19 -66.34
CA VAL A 52 -8.08 19.10 -65.89
C VAL A 52 -8.01 17.98 -66.93
N GLU A 53 -9.14 17.54 -67.47
CA GLU A 53 -9.21 16.50 -68.51
C GLU A 53 -8.40 16.88 -69.76
N ASN A 54 -8.39 18.17 -70.11
CA ASN A 54 -7.61 18.72 -71.22
C ASN A 54 -6.15 19.07 -70.86
N ARG A 55 -5.69 18.74 -69.65
CA ARG A 55 -4.34 19.04 -69.13
C ARG A 55 -3.99 20.53 -69.06
N ARG A 56 -4.99 21.38 -68.80
CA ARG A 56 -4.89 22.84 -68.69
C ARG A 56 -5.12 23.29 -67.23
N THR A 57 -4.46 22.62 -66.29
CA THR A 57 -4.61 22.84 -64.84
C THR A 57 -4.05 24.17 -64.38
N ASP A 58 -3.12 24.73 -65.14
CA ASP A 58 -2.50 26.04 -64.97
C ASP A 58 -3.47 27.22 -65.19
N GLU A 59 -4.59 26.98 -65.86
CA GLU A 59 -5.65 27.99 -66.08
C GLU A 59 -6.67 28.08 -64.93
N VAL A 60 -6.55 27.24 -63.90
CA VAL A 60 -7.43 27.25 -62.73
C VAL A 60 -6.77 28.01 -61.59
N HIS A 61 -7.41 29.09 -61.16
CA HIS A 61 -6.89 29.96 -60.12
C HIS A 61 -6.98 29.31 -58.74
N VAL A 62 -6.09 29.66 -57.80
CA VAL A 62 -6.08 29.12 -56.43
C VAL A 62 -7.44 29.33 -55.73
N PHE A 63 -8.05 30.50 -55.89
CA PHE A 63 -9.40 30.76 -55.32
C PHE A 63 -10.51 29.89 -55.92
N GLU A 64 -10.40 29.49 -57.19
CA GLU A 64 -11.37 28.58 -57.83
C GLU A 64 -11.21 27.16 -57.26
N TRP A 65 -9.98 26.73 -56.97
CA TRP A 65 -9.71 25.50 -56.23
C TRP A 65 -10.24 25.56 -54.79
N LEU A 66 -10.04 26.68 -54.08
CA LEU A 66 -10.54 26.84 -52.71
C LEU A 66 -12.06 26.82 -52.64
N ASP A 67 -12.75 27.46 -53.59
CA ASP A 67 -14.20 27.37 -53.70
C ASP A 67 -14.66 25.92 -53.92
N ALA A 68 -13.99 25.16 -54.80
CA ALA A 68 -14.26 23.73 -54.98
C ALA A 68 -14.05 22.89 -53.71
N LEU A 69 -13.11 23.28 -52.82
CA LEU A 69 -12.83 22.58 -51.56
C LEU A 69 -13.84 22.90 -50.46
N GLU A 70 -14.56 24.02 -50.53
CA GLU A 70 -15.37 24.55 -49.42
C GLU A 70 -16.87 24.66 -49.74
N ASN A 71 -17.23 24.73 -51.02
CA ASN A 71 -18.60 25.01 -51.46
C ASN A 71 -19.41 23.72 -51.65
N SER A 72 -20.13 23.30 -50.61
CA SER A 72 -20.97 22.10 -50.65
C SER A 72 -22.15 22.18 -51.63
N GLU A 73 -22.61 23.38 -52.01
CA GLU A 73 -23.71 23.53 -52.98
C GLU A 73 -23.30 23.02 -54.36
N GLN A 74 -22.03 23.20 -54.76
CA GLN A 74 -21.54 22.71 -56.04
C GLN A 74 -21.48 21.17 -56.09
N TRP A 75 -21.16 20.51 -54.98
CA TRP A 75 -21.12 19.05 -54.89
C TRP A 75 -22.52 18.43 -54.85
N ASN A 76 -23.45 19.05 -54.12
CA ASN A 76 -24.85 18.60 -54.04
C ASN A 76 -25.60 18.66 -55.39
N ALA A 77 -25.08 19.44 -56.35
CA ALA A 77 -25.68 19.60 -57.67
C ALA A 77 -25.22 18.54 -58.69
N LEU A 78 -24.21 17.73 -58.37
CA LEU A 78 -23.62 16.74 -59.29
C LEU A 78 -24.33 15.38 -59.19
N ASP A 79 -24.36 14.66 -60.31
CA ASP A 79 -24.68 13.22 -60.28
C ASP A 79 -23.47 12.36 -59.86
N GLU A 80 -23.66 11.04 -59.71
CA GLU A 80 -22.61 10.13 -59.24
C GLU A 80 -21.39 10.06 -60.17
N GLN A 81 -21.60 10.14 -61.49
CA GLN A 81 -20.50 10.12 -62.46
C GLN A 81 -19.76 11.45 -62.47
N GLU A 82 -20.49 12.56 -62.47
CA GLU A 82 -19.94 13.91 -62.40
C GLU A 82 -19.15 14.12 -61.11
N ALA A 83 -19.66 13.63 -59.97
CA ALA A 83 -18.96 13.69 -58.69
C ALA A 83 -17.64 12.91 -58.73
N GLN A 84 -17.62 11.70 -59.32
CA GLN A 84 -16.38 10.92 -59.45
C GLN A 84 -15.34 11.64 -60.33
N GLN A 85 -15.76 12.26 -61.44
CA GLN A 85 -14.87 13.06 -62.29
C GLN A 85 -14.36 14.31 -61.54
N ALA A 86 -15.24 14.98 -60.79
CA ALA A 86 -14.89 16.12 -59.95
C ALA A 86 -13.86 15.76 -58.88
N LEU A 87 -14.02 14.63 -58.21
CA LEU A 87 -13.06 14.15 -57.20
C LEU A 87 -11.66 13.92 -57.81
N ILE A 88 -11.58 13.25 -58.96
CA ILE A 88 -10.30 13.03 -59.66
C ILE A 88 -9.68 14.38 -60.05
N ALA A 89 -10.48 15.31 -60.56
CA ALA A 89 -10.02 16.64 -60.95
C ALA A 89 -9.49 17.46 -59.77
N VAL A 90 -10.22 17.48 -58.66
CA VAL A 90 -9.81 18.21 -57.44
C VAL A 90 -8.57 17.59 -56.81
N TRP A 91 -8.47 16.27 -56.72
CA TRP A 91 -7.24 15.61 -56.27
C TRP A 91 -6.06 15.87 -57.20
N THR A 92 -6.30 16.04 -58.51
CA THR A 92 -5.26 16.46 -59.46
C THR A 92 -4.80 17.89 -59.19
N GLY A 93 -5.73 18.80 -58.90
CA GLY A 93 -5.42 20.16 -58.47
C GLY A 93 -4.59 20.18 -57.18
N ILE A 94 -5.01 19.42 -56.16
CA ILE A 94 -4.30 19.26 -54.88
C ILE A 94 -2.89 18.69 -55.10
N GLY A 95 -2.74 17.70 -55.98
CA GLY A 95 -1.44 17.09 -56.27
C GLY A 95 -0.47 18.02 -56.99
N THR A 96 -0.98 18.86 -57.89
CA THR A 96 -0.15 19.69 -58.81
C THR A 96 0.09 21.11 -58.32
N ASN A 97 -0.78 21.67 -57.48
CA ASN A 97 -0.64 23.02 -56.93
C ASN A 97 -0.30 22.98 -55.43
N GLN A 98 0.89 23.49 -55.08
CA GLN A 98 1.42 23.43 -53.72
C GLN A 98 0.58 24.23 -52.70
N ILE A 99 0.06 25.40 -53.05
CA ILE A 99 -0.76 26.23 -52.14
C ILE A 99 -2.08 25.52 -51.84
N VAL A 100 -2.72 24.99 -52.89
CA VAL A 100 -3.97 24.22 -52.76
C VAL A 100 -3.72 22.95 -51.94
N SER A 101 -2.61 22.24 -52.19
CA SER A 101 -2.17 21.09 -51.40
C SER A 101 -2.05 21.41 -49.91
N ASP A 102 -1.34 22.50 -49.61
CA ASP A 102 -1.05 22.92 -48.26
C ASP A 102 -2.32 23.25 -47.48
N ILE A 103 -3.24 24.00 -48.08
CA ILE A 103 -4.53 24.36 -47.50
C ILE A 103 -5.42 23.12 -47.37
N ALA A 104 -5.59 22.34 -48.44
CA ALA A 104 -6.47 21.18 -48.46
C ALA A 104 -6.08 20.15 -47.40
N LEU A 105 -4.82 19.69 -47.40
CA LEU A 105 -4.36 18.65 -46.49
C LEU A 105 -4.31 19.12 -45.03
N PHE A 106 -4.06 20.42 -44.79
CA PHE A 106 -4.19 20.98 -43.44
C PHE A 106 -5.64 20.95 -42.94
N LYS A 107 -6.60 21.35 -43.81
CA LYS A 107 -8.04 21.32 -43.50
C LYS A 107 -8.59 19.91 -43.35
N VAL A 108 -8.12 18.95 -44.15
CA VAL A 108 -8.41 17.52 -43.95
C VAL A 108 -7.92 17.08 -42.57
N GLY A 109 -6.68 17.42 -42.20
CA GLY A 109 -6.14 17.11 -40.87
C GLY A 109 -7.00 17.65 -39.72
N LEU A 110 -7.49 18.89 -39.84
CA LEU A 110 -8.45 19.45 -38.88
C LEU A 110 -9.77 18.67 -38.82
N ALA A 111 -10.33 18.33 -40.00
CA ALA A 111 -11.59 17.60 -40.08
C ALA A 111 -11.49 16.21 -39.43
N LEU A 112 -10.40 15.48 -39.68
CA LEU A 112 -10.15 14.15 -39.10
C LEU A 112 -9.92 14.21 -37.58
N ASP A 113 -9.36 15.31 -37.05
CA ASP A 113 -9.23 15.51 -35.60
C ASP A 113 -10.54 15.93 -34.90
N GLY A 114 -11.64 16.10 -35.67
CA GLY A 114 -12.92 16.57 -35.16
C GLY A 114 -12.95 18.08 -34.85
N ARG A 115 -12.02 18.85 -35.42
CA ARG A 115 -11.97 20.31 -35.33
C ARG A 115 -12.85 20.93 -36.43
N PRO A 116 -13.41 22.13 -36.21
CA PRO A 116 -14.14 22.83 -37.27
C PRO A 116 -13.24 23.04 -38.50
N SER A 117 -13.69 22.55 -39.65
CA SER A 117 -13.02 22.69 -40.94
C SER A 117 -14.07 23.02 -41.99
N SER A 118 -13.77 23.95 -42.91
CA SER A 118 -14.66 24.31 -44.01
C SER A 118 -14.57 23.38 -45.21
N ILE A 119 -13.70 22.36 -45.16
CA ILE A 119 -13.55 21.41 -46.26
C ILE A 119 -14.79 20.53 -46.41
N VAL A 120 -15.20 20.29 -47.65
CA VAL A 120 -16.33 19.41 -47.96
C VAL A 120 -16.00 17.95 -47.64
N HIS A 121 -17.01 17.19 -47.20
CA HIS A 121 -16.82 15.80 -46.75
C HIS A 121 -16.43 14.85 -47.89
N GLU A 122 -16.88 15.11 -49.11
CA GLU A 122 -16.57 14.35 -50.32
C GLU A 122 -15.06 14.25 -50.55
N ILE A 123 -14.32 15.32 -50.27
CA ILE A 123 -12.85 15.33 -50.36
C ILE A 123 -12.23 14.53 -49.22
N VAL A 124 -12.74 14.64 -48.00
CA VAL A 124 -12.25 13.84 -46.86
C VAL A 124 -12.45 12.35 -47.12
N ASP A 125 -13.62 11.94 -47.62
CA ASP A 125 -13.98 10.53 -47.84
C ASP A 125 -13.26 9.90 -49.05
N SER A 126 -12.76 10.72 -49.97
CA SER A 126 -12.17 10.28 -51.24
C SER A 126 -10.63 10.29 -51.26
N MET A 127 -9.95 10.44 -50.12
CA MET A 127 -8.48 10.52 -50.07
C MET A 127 -7.75 9.34 -50.74
N THR A 128 -8.36 8.16 -50.79
CA THR A 128 -7.78 7.01 -51.49
C THR A 128 -7.60 7.26 -52.99
N ILE A 129 -8.41 8.14 -53.59
CA ILE A 129 -8.29 8.58 -54.99
C ILE A 129 -6.99 9.34 -55.20
N ALA A 130 -6.47 10.05 -54.19
CA ALA A 130 -5.22 10.81 -54.29
C ALA A 130 -4.02 9.93 -54.69
N ARG A 131 -4.05 8.62 -54.41
CA ARG A 131 -3.01 7.66 -54.82
C ARG A 131 -2.99 7.37 -56.33
N SER A 132 -4.09 7.63 -57.02
CA SER A 132 -4.23 7.41 -58.48
C SER A 132 -3.81 8.62 -59.32
N VAL A 133 -3.41 9.71 -58.67
CA VAL A 133 -3.22 11.02 -59.28
C VAL A 133 -1.75 11.46 -59.15
N PRO A 134 -1.20 12.25 -60.11
CA PRO A 134 0.18 12.71 -60.03
C PRO A 134 0.45 13.61 -58.81
N THR A 135 1.32 13.16 -57.90
CA THR A 135 1.83 13.94 -56.76
C THR A 135 3.35 14.13 -56.88
N PRO A 136 3.85 15.19 -57.54
CA PRO A 136 5.29 15.40 -57.77
C PRO A 136 6.07 15.72 -56.49
N HIS A 137 5.41 16.22 -55.45
CA HIS A 137 6.07 16.63 -54.20
C HIS A 137 6.04 15.51 -53.16
N LYS A 138 7.23 15.06 -52.74
CA LYS A 138 7.41 14.02 -51.71
C LYS A 138 6.66 14.33 -50.40
N LEU A 139 6.63 15.61 -49.98
CA LEU A 139 5.92 16.03 -48.77
C LEU A 139 4.41 15.80 -48.88
N THR A 140 3.82 16.06 -50.05
CA THR A 140 2.39 15.83 -50.31
C THR A 140 2.05 14.34 -50.17
N THR A 141 2.89 13.45 -50.73
CA THR A 141 2.72 12.00 -50.60
C THR A 141 2.78 11.57 -49.13
N LEU A 142 3.79 12.02 -48.36
CA LEU A 142 3.91 11.69 -46.94
C LEU A 142 2.69 12.17 -46.12
N ARG A 143 2.18 13.37 -46.41
CA ARG A 143 0.97 13.90 -45.76
C ARG A 143 -0.28 13.08 -46.09
N LEU A 144 -0.44 12.68 -47.34
CA LEU A 144 -1.55 11.84 -47.77
C LEU A 144 -1.50 10.47 -47.09
N ASP A 145 -0.34 9.83 -47.05
CA ASP A 145 -0.19 8.53 -46.37
C ASP A 145 -0.50 8.62 -44.87
N TRP A 146 -0.05 9.70 -44.19
CA TRP A 146 -0.43 9.96 -42.80
C TRP A 146 -1.95 10.16 -42.64
N LEU A 147 -2.57 10.99 -43.48
CA LEU A 147 -4.00 11.31 -43.37
C LEU A 147 -4.90 10.11 -43.73
N ILE A 148 -4.48 9.27 -44.67
CA ILE A 148 -5.18 8.02 -45.02
C ILE A 148 -5.13 7.03 -43.86
N SER A 149 -3.95 6.79 -43.26
CA SER A 149 -3.83 5.94 -42.07
C SER A 149 -4.58 6.52 -40.86
N LEU A 150 -4.68 7.85 -40.76
CA LEU A 150 -5.50 8.51 -39.73
C LEU A 150 -7.00 8.29 -39.96
N GLN A 151 -7.48 8.39 -41.19
CA GLN A 151 -8.89 8.15 -41.52
C GLN A 151 -9.31 6.70 -41.21
N SER A 152 -8.45 5.73 -41.49
CA SER A 152 -8.69 4.32 -41.14
C SER A 152 -8.49 4.02 -39.65
N LYS A 153 -8.06 5.01 -38.85
CA LYS A 153 -7.68 4.87 -37.43
C LYS A 153 -6.56 3.83 -37.21
N ALA A 154 -5.69 3.66 -38.20
CA ALA A 154 -4.53 2.77 -38.12
C ALA A 154 -3.39 3.44 -37.37
N TYR A 155 -3.56 3.65 -36.06
CA TYR A 155 -2.61 4.40 -35.22
C TYR A 155 -1.22 3.75 -35.15
N ALA A 156 -1.13 2.42 -35.22
CA ALA A 156 0.16 1.70 -35.31
C ALA A 156 0.92 2.01 -36.61
N GLU A 157 0.22 2.19 -37.74
CA GLU A 157 0.86 2.60 -38.99
C GLU A 157 1.40 4.03 -38.91
N LEU A 158 0.70 4.93 -38.21
CA LEU A 158 1.18 6.29 -37.98
C LEU A 158 2.47 6.29 -37.14
N ALA A 159 2.51 5.50 -36.07
CA ALA A 159 3.72 5.34 -35.27
C ALA A 159 4.87 4.74 -36.10
N GLN A 160 4.59 3.76 -36.97
CA GLN A 160 5.56 3.14 -37.87
C GLN A 160 6.17 4.16 -38.85
N GLN A 161 5.35 5.01 -39.47
CA GLN A 161 5.82 6.06 -40.39
C GLN A 161 6.77 7.05 -39.69
N ALA A 162 6.50 7.41 -38.44
CA ALA A 162 7.37 8.29 -37.66
C ALA A 162 8.69 7.60 -37.25
N LEU A 163 8.64 6.29 -36.94
CA LEU A 163 9.82 5.48 -36.66
C LEU A 163 10.74 5.38 -37.89
N GLU A 164 10.18 5.13 -39.08
CA GLU A 164 10.93 5.08 -40.34
C GLU A 164 11.62 6.41 -40.69
N ASP A 165 11.02 7.54 -40.28
CA ASP A 165 11.61 8.87 -40.45
C ASP A 165 12.64 9.24 -39.38
N ASN A 166 12.78 8.43 -38.32
CA ASN A 166 13.56 8.73 -37.12
C ASN A 166 13.15 10.05 -36.44
N SER A 167 11.85 10.29 -36.34
CA SER A 167 11.29 11.47 -35.66
C SER A 167 10.32 11.01 -34.59
N ASN A 168 10.29 11.69 -33.43
CA ASN A 168 9.16 11.53 -32.51
C ASN A 168 7.87 12.08 -33.15
N ILE A 169 6.70 11.65 -32.65
CA ILE A 169 5.39 11.98 -33.26
C ILE A 169 5.21 13.50 -33.42
N GLY A 170 5.59 14.29 -32.41
CA GLY A 170 5.46 15.75 -32.44
C GLY A 170 6.32 16.40 -33.54
N MET A 171 7.58 15.99 -33.66
CA MET A 171 8.50 16.46 -34.69
C MET A 171 8.06 16.02 -36.09
N TYR A 172 7.57 14.79 -36.22
CA TYR A 172 7.08 14.27 -37.50
C TYR A 172 5.86 15.06 -37.98
N LEU A 173 4.89 15.33 -37.10
CA LEU A 173 3.74 16.17 -37.42
C LEU A 173 4.14 17.59 -37.84
N GLN A 174 5.14 18.17 -37.17
CA GLN A 174 5.68 19.48 -37.54
C GLN A 174 6.33 19.44 -38.93
N LYS A 175 7.07 18.37 -39.25
CA LYS A 175 7.65 18.14 -40.58
C LYS A 175 6.59 17.99 -41.66
N LEU A 176 5.49 17.30 -41.36
CA LEU A 176 4.33 17.15 -42.24
C LEU A 176 3.51 18.44 -42.38
N ARG A 177 3.80 19.49 -41.60
CA ARG A 177 3.04 20.75 -41.58
C ARG A 177 1.55 20.54 -41.32
N LEU A 178 1.23 19.57 -40.47
CA LEU A 178 -0.14 19.30 -40.03
C LEU A 178 -0.50 20.15 -38.80
N PRO A 179 -1.79 20.31 -38.49
CA PRO A 179 -2.22 21.06 -37.31
C PRO A 179 -1.55 20.52 -36.03
N LYS A 180 -1.22 21.41 -35.07
CA LYS A 180 -0.70 20.99 -33.74
C LYS A 180 -1.78 20.41 -32.83
N ALA A 181 -3.03 20.74 -33.13
CA ALA A 181 -4.22 20.33 -32.40
C ALA A 181 -4.62 18.92 -32.84
N ASN A 182 -3.91 17.90 -32.35
CA ASN A 182 -4.15 16.51 -32.74
C ASN A 182 -4.51 15.67 -31.51
N ASN A 183 -5.78 15.66 -31.15
CA ASN A 183 -6.32 14.80 -30.09
C ASN A 183 -5.98 13.32 -30.34
N TYR A 184 -5.91 12.90 -31.62
CA TYR A 184 -5.52 11.54 -31.98
C TYR A 184 -4.07 11.18 -31.62
N THR A 185 -3.19 12.14 -31.31
CA THR A 185 -1.80 11.83 -30.93
C THR A 185 -1.71 10.98 -29.68
N GLU A 186 -2.66 11.12 -28.74
CA GLU A 186 -2.70 10.27 -27.56
C GLU A 186 -2.86 8.80 -27.95
N GLU A 187 -3.72 8.48 -28.92
CA GLU A 187 -3.92 7.11 -29.42
C GLU A 187 -2.67 6.59 -30.17
N VAL A 188 -2.00 7.45 -30.96
CA VAL A 188 -0.73 7.09 -31.61
C VAL A 188 0.35 6.75 -30.58
N TYR A 189 0.44 7.51 -29.47
CA TYR A 189 1.40 7.23 -28.42
C TYR A 189 1.13 5.88 -27.71
N LEU A 190 -0.12 5.40 -27.66
CA LEU A 190 -0.43 4.09 -27.06
C LEU A 190 0.05 2.91 -27.91
N GLU A 191 0.26 3.14 -29.21
CA GLU A 191 0.63 2.13 -30.19
C GLU A 191 2.12 2.09 -30.50
N LEU A 192 2.95 2.94 -29.86
CA LEU A 192 4.40 2.99 -30.12
C LEU A 192 5.08 1.63 -29.99
N THR A 193 4.64 0.82 -29.03
CA THR A 193 5.22 -0.51 -28.76
C THR A 193 4.82 -1.57 -29.78
N ASN A 194 3.80 -1.31 -30.60
CA ASN A 194 3.37 -2.26 -31.64
C ASN A 194 4.25 -2.18 -32.90
N CYS A 195 5.07 -1.13 -33.01
CA CYS A 195 6.00 -0.91 -34.13
C CYS A 195 7.39 -1.52 -33.90
N ILE A 196 7.68 -1.97 -32.67
CA ILE A 196 9.00 -2.45 -32.26
C ILE A 196 8.98 -3.97 -32.06
N ASN A 197 10.14 -4.60 -32.23
CA ASN A 197 10.29 -6.01 -31.89
C ASN A 197 10.89 -6.17 -30.48
N ALA A 198 10.05 -6.42 -29.48
CA ALA A 198 10.48 -6.54 -28.08
C ALA A 198 11.52 -7.66 -27.83
N GLN A 199 11.55 -8.71 -28.65
CA GLN A 199 12.53 -9.79 -28.52
C GLN A 199 13.96 -9.31 -28.85
N ASN A 200 14.09 -8.34 -29.75
CA ASN A 200 15.38 -7.86 -30.25
C ASN A 200 15.31 -6.35 -30.51
N ILE A 201 15.02 -5.58 -29.45
CA ILE A 201 15.02 -4.13 -29.51
C ILE A 201 16.43 -3.62 -29.84
N THR A 202 16.52 -2.73 -30.82
CA THR A 202 17.74 -2.05 -31.20
C THR A 202 17.93 -0.76 -30.39
N ASP A 203 19.18 -0.29 -30.24
CA ASP A 203 19.49 1.00 -29.58
C ASP A 203 18.74 2.18 -30.24
N PHE A 204 18.49 2.06 -31.55
CA PHE A 204 17.70 3.01 -32.31
C PHE A 204 16.24 3.05 -31.88
N GLU A 205 15.58 1.90 -31.81
CA GLU A 205 14.17 1.80 -31.36
C GLU A 205 14.03 2.21 -29.88
N ASP A 206 15.00 1.84 -29.04
CA ASP A 206 15.04 2.23 -27.63
C ASP A 206 15.16 3.75 -27.45
N GLY A 207 16.05 4.38 -28.23
CA GLY A 207 16.17 5.85 -28.30
C GLY A 207 14.90 6.52 -28.80
N TRP A 208 14.26 5.96 -29.82
CA TRP A 208 13.02 6.51 -30.38
C TRP A 208 11.86 6.45 -29.38
N LEU A 209 11.70 5.35 -28.63
CA LEU A 209 10.70 5.25 -27.56
C LEU A 209 10.95 6.28 -26.46
N PHE A 210 12.21 6.47 -26.09
CA PHE A 210 12.62 7.44 -25.08
C PHE A 210 12.29 8.88 -25.49
N ASP A 211 12.62 9.26 -26.72
CA ASP A 211 12.34 10.59 -27.25
C ASP A 211 10.84 10.87 -27.35
N ASN A 212 10.05 9.87 -27.77
CA ASN A 212 8.60 9.99 -27.75
C ASN A 212 8.06 10.13 -26.32
N PHE A 213 8.56 9.36 -25.35
CA PHE A 213 8.14 9.48 -23.96
C PHE A 213 8.41 10.88 -23.39
N GLN A 214 9.57 11.48 -23.72
CA GLN A 214 9.90 12.84 -23.30
C GLN A 214 8.97 13.89 -23.92
N ALA A 215 8.55 13.69 -25.17
CA ALA A 215 7.66 14.61 -25.88
C ALA A 215 6.21 14.63 -25.33
N ILE A 216 5.78 13.60 -24.62
CA ILE A 216 4.42 13.53 -24.05
C ILE A 216 4.25 14.59 -22.96
N SER A 217 3.19 15.40 -23.08
CA SER A 217 2.90 16.50 -22.15
C SER A 217 2.04 16.09 -20.95
N THR A 218 1.15 15.11 -21.11
CA THR A 218 0.18 14.72 -20.07
C THR A 218 0.70 13.54 -19.23
N THR A 219 0.54 13.62 -17.90
CA THR A 219 0.95 12.53 -17.01
C THR A 219 0.14 11.25 -17.25
N LEU A 220 -1.13 11.36 -17.65
CA LEU A 220 -1.99 10.20 -17.92
C LEU A 220 -1.47 9.40 -19.11
N THR A 221 -1.14 10.06 -20.22
CA THR A 221 -0.60 9.39 -21.41
C THR A 221 0.78 8.79 -21.11
N ARG A 222 1.64 9.48 -20.34
CA ARG A 222 2.92 8.89 -19.88
C ARG A 222 2.72 7.58 -19.12
N ILE A 223 1.75 7.53 -18.19
CA ILE A 223 1.45 6.31 -17.42
C ILE A 223 1.00 5.19 -18.36
N LYS A 224 0.12 5.48 -19.31
CA LYS A 224 -0.36 4.49 -20.27
C LYS A 224 0.77 3.97 -21.17
N VAL A 225 1.65 4.84 -21.66
CA VAL A 225 2.83 4.46 -22.46
C VAL A 225 3.81 3.61 -21.64
N CYS A 226 4.13 4.01 -20.41
CA CYS A 226 4.91 3.16 -19.50
C CYS A 226 4.28 1.78 -19.34
N GLN A 227 2.96 1.71 -19.21
CA GLN A 227 2.24 0.45 -19.10
C GLN A 227 2.34 -0.40 -20.37
N SER A 228 2.19 0.19 -21.56
CA SER A 228 2.39 -0.51 -22.83
C SER A 228 3.82 -1.07 -22.93
N ILE A 229 4.84 -0.28 -22.58
CA ILE A 229 6.25 -0.72 -22.54
C ILE A 229 6.43 -1.89 -21.57
N ILE A 230 5.90 -1.80 -20.35
CA ILE A 230 6.05 -2.87 -19.35
C ILE A 230 5.45 -4.19 -19.84
N LEU A 231 4.25 -4.13 -20.44
CA LEU A 231 3.53 -5.32 -20.89
C LEU A 231 4.18 -5.94 -22.13
N GLU A 232 4.58 -5.13 -23.11
CA GLU A 232 5.22 -5.61 -24.34
C GLU A 232 6.55 -6.33 -24.03
N PHE A 233 7.30 -5.82 -23.06
CA PHE A 233 8.57 -6.41 -22.62
C PHE A 233 8.43 -7.43 -21.48
N GLU A 234 7.24 -7.98 -21.21
CA GLU A 234 7.03 -8.92 -20.09
C GLU A 234 8.08 -10.05 -20.06
N ASN A 235 8.29 -10.69 -21.22
CA ASN A 235 9.19 -11.84 -21.36
C ASN A 235 10.61 -11.49 -21.83
N TYR A 236 10.90 -10.21 -22.07
CA TYR A 236 12.15 -9.74 -22.66
C TYR A 236 12.87 -8.72 -21.77
N LYS A 237 14.13 -8.39 -22.05
CA LYS A 237 14.82 -7.31 -21.34
C LYS A 237 14.43 -5.97 -21.95
N PHE A 238 14.30 -4.94 -21.13
CA PHE A 238 14.20 -3.57 -21.62
C PHE A 238 15.52 -3.18 -22.32
N GLY A 239 15.43 -2.27 -23.30
CA GLY A 239 16.59 -1.49 -23.71
C GLY A 239 17.06 -0.56 -22.57
N ASP A 240 18.27 -0.02 -22.69
CA ASP A 240 18.90 0.76 -21.62
C ASP A 240 18.09 2.01 -21.25
N LEU A 241 17.56 2.74 -22.24
CA LEU A 241 16.77 3.96 -22.05
C LEU A 241 15.34 3.66 -21.59
N CYS A 242 14.72 2.60 -22.13
CA CYS A 242 13.43 2.14 -21.59
C CYS A 242 13.56 1.66 -20.14
N SER A 243 14.67 1.01 -19.77
CA SER A 243 14.94 0.64 -18.37
C SER A 243 15.04 1.88 -17.50
N GLU A 244 15.71 2.95 -17.95
CA GLU A 244 15.76 4.22 -17.21
C GLU A 244 14.34 4.78 -16.96
N ILE A 245 13.48 4.81 -17.98
CA ILE A 245 12.10 5.29 -17.83
C ILE A 245 11.35 4.47 -16.77
N VAL A 246 11.42 3.14 -16.87
CA VAL A 246 10.73 2.23 -15.95
C VAL A 246 11.28 2.38 -14.53
N GLU A 247 12.60 2.40 -14.37
CA GLU A 247 13.25 2.49 -13.06
C GLU A 247 12.99 3.81 -12.34
N LYS A 248 12.95 4.91 -13.09
CA LYS A 248 12.77 6.26 -12.58
C LYS A 248 11.32 6.61 -12.29
N HIS A 249 10.40 6.14 -13.12
CA HIS A 249 8.99 6.55 -13.04
C HIS A 249 8.05 5.46 -12.54
N CYS A 250 8.35 4.18 -12.75
CA CYS A 250 7.39 3.10 -12.51
C CYS A 250 7.68 2.33 -11.22
N LEU A 251 8.94 2.26 -10.77
CA LEU A 251 9.28 1.51 -9.56
C LEU A 251 8.73 2.19 -8.29
N PRO A 252 8.23 1.41 -7.30
CA PRO A 252 7.59 1.94 -6.11
C PRO A 252 8.58 2.60 -5.13
N THR A 253 9.87 2.39 -5.32
CA THR A 253 10.95 2.98 -4.53
C THR A 253 11.17 4.46 -4.85
N GLN A 254 10.69 4.94 -6.01
CA GLN A 254 10.94 6.30 -6.48
C GLN A 254 9.91 7.31 -5.94
N PRO A 255 10.32 8.57 -5.72
CA PRO A 255 9.40 9.65 -5.37
C PRO A 255 8.48 9.94 -6.57
N ASN A 256 7.18 10.15 -6.30
CA ASN A 256 6.15 10.40 -7.33
C ASN A 256 6.02 9.28 -8.38
N SER A 257 6.31 8.05 -7.98
CA SER A 257 6.16 6.87 -8.82
C SER A 257 4.73 6.69 -9.36
N TYR A 258 4.66 6.20 -10.59
CA TYR A 258 3.44 5.77 -11.26
C TYR A 258 2.94 4.42 -10.77
N TRP A 259 3.70 3.69 -9.94
CA TRP A 259 3.36 2.35 -9.45
C TRP A 259 1.89 2.18 -9.09
N GLY A 260 1.37 3.05 -8.22
CA GLY A 260 0.00 2.96 -7.74
C GLY A 260 -1.06 3.23 -8.81
N ARG A 261 -0.72 3.75 -9.98
CA ARG A 261 -1.61 4.03 -11.11
C ARG A 261 -1.43 3.07 -12.29
N LEU A 262 -0.43 2.20 -12.23
CA LEU A 262 -0.22 1.15 -13.22
C LEU A 262 -1.25 0.04 -13.01
N SER A 263 -1.66 -0.60 -14.11
CA SER A 263 -2.52 -1.78 -14.03
C SER A 263 -1.92 -2.88 -13.17
N HIS A 264 -2.79 -3.72 -12.60
CA HIS A 264 -2.36 -4.88 -11.83
C HIS A 264 -1.38 -5.77 -12.63
N GLN A 265 -1.68 -6.03 -13.91
CA GLN A 265 -0.83 -6.82 -14.80
C GLN A 265 0.58 -6.23 -14.92
N ALA A 266 0.70 -4.92 -15.17
CA ALA A 266 2.00 -4.26 -15.29
C ALA A 266 2.81 -4.33 -13.98
N ARG A 267 2.14 -4.20 -12.83
CA ARG A 267 2.79 -4.35 -11.53
C ARG A 267 3.32 -5.76 -11.30
N GLU A 268 2.58 -6.80 -11.68
CA GLU A 268 3.05 -8.19 -11.59
C GLU A 268 4.30 -8.44 -12.44
N VAL A 269 4.33 -7.90 -13.66
CA VAL A 269 5.53 -7.96 -14.51
C VAL A 269 6.73 -7.32 -13.83
N LEU A 270 6.56 -6.11 -13.26
CA LEU A 270 7.63 -5.40 -12.57
C LEU A 270 8.09 -6.12 -11.29
N LYS A 271 7.17 -6.71 -10.52
CA LYS A 271 7.53 -7.51 -9.35
C LYS A 271 8.44 -8.67 -9.72
N LYS A 272 8.09 -9.39 -10.79
CA LYS A 272 8.89 -10.51 -11.30
C LYS A 272 10.26 -10.06 -11.81
N LYS A 273 10.35 -8.94 -12.53
CA LYS A 273 11.61 -8.44 -13.10
C LYS A 273 12.57 -7.86 -12.06
N TYR A 274 12.04 -7.17 -11.05
CA TYR A 274 12.84 -6.44 -10.05
C TYR A 274 12.81 -7.07 -8.64
N ASP A 275 12.29 -8.30 -8.52
CA ASP A 275 12.15 -9.03 -7.24
C ASP A 275 11.45 -8.19 -6.14
N LEU A 276 10.36 -7.53 -6.54
CA LEU A 276 9.62 -6.63 -5.64
C LEU A 276 8.58 -7.40 -4.82
N THR A 277 8.47 -7.03 -3.55
CA THR A 277 7.48 -7.63 -2.64
C THR A 277 6.05 -7.11 -2.88
N SER A 278 5.04 -7.93 -2.58
CA SER A 278 3.62 -7.54 -2.63
C SER A 278 3.25 -6.41 -1.66
N TYR A 279 4.14 -6.05 -0.73
CA TYR A 279 3.97 -4.91 0.16
C TYR A 279 3.80 -3.58 -0.60
N TYR A 280 4.41 -3.42 -1.78
CA TYR A 280 4.27 -2.16 -2.54
C TYR A 280 2.83 -1.91 -3.02
N ASP A 281 2.07 -2.97 -3.28
CA ASP A 281 0.64 -2.84 -3.56
C ASP A 281 -0.15 -2.43 -2.32
N LEU A 282 0.16 -3.00 -1.17
CA LEU A 282 -0.41 -2.56 0.11
C LEU A 282 -0.12 -1.06 0.36
N GLN A 283 1.09 -0.61 0.03
CA GLN A 283 1.46 0.80 0.13
C GLN A 283 0.66 1.67 -0.85
N ALA A 284 0.44 1.21 -2.09
CA ALA A 284 -0.38 1.91 -3.09
C ALA A 284 -1.85 2.01 -2.65
N ILE A 285 -2.43 0.91 -2.13
CA ILE A 285 -3.78 0.88 -1.57
C ILE A 285 -3.90 1.87 -0.41
N SER A 286 -2.97 1.80 0.54
CA SER A 286 -2.96 2.70 1.70
C SER A 286 -2.86 4.17 1.27
N SER A 287 -1.97 4.47 0.33
CA SER A 287 -1.75 5.84 -0.17
C SER A 287 -2.97 6.41 -0.89
N ALA A 288 -3.71 5.57 -1.62
CA ALA A 288 -4.99 5.96 -2.19
C ALA A 288 -6.02 6.30 -1.09
N LEU A 289 -6.14 5.44 -0.07
CA LEU A 289 -7.12 5.59 1.01
C LEU A 289 -6.90 6.80 1.91
N TYR A 290 -5.66 7.21 2.19
CA TYR A 290 -5.38 8.45 2.95
C TYR A 290 -5.17 9.69 2.06
N SER A 291 -5.54 9.64 0.77
CA SER A 291 -5.48 10.81 -0.11
C SER A 291 -6.61 11.80 0.17
N GLN A 292 -6.39 13.08 -0.13
CA GLN A 292 -7.45 14.10 -0.01
C GLN A 292 -8.70 13.72 -0.84
N ARG A 293 -8.50 13.13 -2.01
CA ARG A 293 -9.60 12.67 -2.86
C ARG A 293 -10.43 11.57 -2.22
N ALA A 294 -9.80 10.64 -1.50
CA ALA A 294 -10.52 9.63 -0.75
C ALA A 294 -11.36 10.26 0.36
N ALA A 295 -10.84 11.28 1.04
CA ALA A 295 -11.59 12.04 2.03
C ALA A 295 -12.86 12.66 1.43
N ASP A 296 -12.74 13.28 0.25
CA ASP A 296 -13.86 13.95 -0.42
C ASP A 296 -14.91 12.95 -0.97
N GLU A 297 -14.49 11.86 -1.62
CA GLU A 297 -15.40 10.89 -2.26
C GLU A 297 -15.99 9.84 -1.31
N LEU A 298 -15.21 9.39 -0.30
CA LEU A 298 -15.65 8.38 0.67
C LEU A 298 -16.19 9.01 1.96
N GLY A 299 -16.10 10.34 2.10
CA GLY A 299 -16.55 11.08 3.27
C GLY A 299 -15.70 10.82 4.52
N PHE A 300 -14.40 10.52 4.36
CA PHE A 300 -13.52 10.34 5.51
C PHE A 300 -13.25 11.68 6.20
N THR A 301 -13.33 11.67 7.51
CA THR A 301 -12.88 12.79 8.35
C THR A 301 -11.36 12.91 8.32
N GLU A 302 -10.82 14.10 8.65
CA GLU A 302 -9.37 14.30 8.79
C GLU A 302 -8.73 13.32 9.79
N ASP A 303 -9.49 12.99 10.85
CA ASP A 303 -9.07 12.03 11.86
C ASP A 303 -8.97 10.61 11.31
N GLU A 304 -9.93 10.15 10.50
CA GLU A 304 -9.89 8.84 9.86
C GLU A 304 -8.75 8.74 8.83
N VAL A 305 -8.56 9.77 8.01
CA VAL A 305 -7.43 9.85 7.07
C VAL A 305 -6.10 9.74 7.83
N ARG A 306 -5.98 10.44 8.96
CA ARG A 306 -4.80 10.38 9.83
C ARG A 306 -4.62 8.99 10.45
N GLN A 307 -5.70 8.33 10.89
CA GLN A 307 -5.67 6.97 11.42
C GLN A 307 -5.13 5.97 10.39
N ILE A 308 -5.72 5.95 9.18
CA ILE A 308 -5.29 5.10 8.08
C ILE A 308 -3.80 5.36 7.79
N SER A 309 -3.42 6.63 7.63
CA SER A 309 -2.04 7.00 7.32
C SER A 309 -1.05 6.53 8.38
N ASN A 310 -1.35 6.75 9.66
CA ASN A 310 -0.44 6.41 10.76
C ASN A 310 -0.28 4.90 10.95
N ARG A 311 -1.38 4.14 10.82
CA ARG A 311 -1.36 2.67 10.97
C ARG A 311 -0.64 2.00 9.80
N SER A 312 -0.94 2.40 8.56
CA SER A 312 -0.20 1.90 7.40
C SER A 312 1.29 2.23 7.46
N LYS A 313 1.65 3.45 7.89
CA LYS A 313 3.06 3.85 8.07
C LYS A 313 3.75 3.08 9.20
N PHE A 314 3.06 2.77 10.30
CA PHE A 314 3.63 1.94 11.37
C PHE A 314 3.99 0.54 10.84
N TRP A 315 3.04 -0.12 10.19
CA TRP A 315 3.23 -1.47 9.64
C TRP A 315 4.27 -1.54 8.52
N SER A 316 4.50 -0.44 7.81
CA SER A 316 5.59 -0.35 6.82
C SER A 316 6.99 -0.60 7.38
N ASN A 317 7.19 -0.41 8.70
CA ASN A 317 8.45 -0.69 9.36
C ASN A 317 8.68 -2.20 9.56
N TYR A 318 7.69 -3.04 9.29
CA TYR A 318 7.75 -4.50 9.42
C TYR A 318 7.53 -5.23 8.08
N SER A 319 7.52 -4.49 6.96
CA SER A 319 7.18 -5.03 5.64
C SER A 319 8.01 -6.25 5.22
N SER A 320 9.28 -6.34 5.64
CA SER A 320 10.14 -7.48 5.31
C SER A 320 9.81 -8.75 6.11
N LYS A 321 8.87 -8.66 7.06
CA LYS A 321 8.36 -9.77 7.87
C LYS A 321 7.03 -10.32 7.37
N PHE A 322 6.47 -9.74 6.31
CA PHE A 322 5.17 -10.15 5.77
C PHE A 322 5.35 -11.39 4.90
N ASN A 323 4.90 -12.54 5.39
CA ASN A 323 4.86 -13.79 4.61
C ASN A 323 3.67 -13.80 3.66
N ARG A 324 2.50 -13.38 4.17
CA ARG A 324 1.28 -13.16 3.40
C ARG A 324 0.58 -11.89 3.88
N VAL A 325 -0.13 -11.27 2.97
CA VAL A 325 -0.99 -10.10 3.22
C VAL A 325 -2.36 -10.40 2.67
N ARG A 326 -3.40 -9.97 3.37
CA ARG A 326 -4.78 -9.92 2.89
C ARG A 326 -5.39 -8.59 3.31
N VAL A 327 -6.18 -7.99 2.44
CA VAL A 327 -6.82 -6.69 2.65
C VAL A 327 -8.31 -6.85 2.46
N LEU A 328 -9.10 -6.43 3.44
CA LEU A 328 -10.55 -6.42 3.36
C LEU A 328 -11.02 -4.97 3.33
N LEU A 329 -11.66 -4.57 2.25
CA LEU A 329 -12.15 -3.21 2.05
C LEU A 329 -13.68 -3.18 2.07
N PRO A 330 -14.32 -2.24 2.77
CA PRO A 330 -15.73 -1.94 2.55
C PRO A 330 -15.98 -1.62 1.07
N GLN A 331 -17.19 -1.91 0.56
CA GLN A 331 -17.52 -1.76 -0.87
C GLN A 331 -17.10 -0.40 -1.46
N GLY A 332 -17.38 0.71 -0.77
CA GLY A 332 -16.99 2.04 -1.26
C GLY A 332 -15.48 2.22 -1.39
N SER A 333 -14.71 1.79 -0.39
CA SER A 333 -13.25 1.83 -0.40
C SER A 333 -12.65 0.88 -1.45
N HIS A 334 -13.26 -0.29 -1.62
CA HIS A 334 -12.89 -1.26 -2.66
C HIS A 334 -13.03 -0.64 -4.06
N ASP A 335 -14.19 -0.08 -4.38
CA ASP A 335 -14.49 0.48 -5.69
C ASP A 335 -13.64 1.73 -5.97
N PHE A 336 -13.41 2.55 -4.95
CA PHE A 336 -12.51 3.70 -5.03
C PHE A 336 -11.08 3.28 -5.35
N VAL A 337 -10.52 2.32 -4.60
CA VAL A 337 -9.15 1.86 -4.83
C VAL A 337 -9.04 1.16 -6.19
N HIS A 338 -10.02 0.35 -6.60
CA HIS A 338 -10.04 -0.27 -7.91
C HIS A 338 -9.96 0.77 -9.04
N LYS A 339 -10.79 1.82 -8.97
CA LYS A 339 -10.83 2.91 -9.95
C LYS A 339 -9.51 3.69 -10.02
N TYR A 340 -8.94 4.03 -8.87
CA TYR A 340 -7.78 4.94 -8.82
C TYR A 340 -6.42 4.22 -8.88
N ASN A 341 -6.37 2.92 -8.58
CA ASN A 341 -5.16 2.11 -8.69
C ASN A 341 -5.08 1.24 -9.95
N GLY A 342 -6.00 1.42 -10.91
CA GLY A 342 -5.99 0.65 -12.16
C GLY A 342 -6.22 -0.85 -11.94
N GLY A 343 -7.04 -1.19 -10.95
CA GLY A 343 -7.30 -2.57 -10.53
C GLY A 343 -6.81 -2.89 -9.12
N LEU A 344 -7.22 -4.07 -8.64
CA LEU A 344 -6.91 -4.57 -7.30
C LEU A 344 -6.08 -5.86 -7.40
N PRO A 345 -5.08 -6.04 -6.51
CA PRO A 345 -4.40 -7.32 -6.35
C PRO A 345 -5.31 -8.43 -5.83
N ASP A 346 -4.94 -9.69 -6.11
CA ASP A 346 -5.69 -10.89 -5.69
C ASP A 346 -5.84 -11.05 -4.18
N PHE A 347 -5.00 -10.38 -3.38
CA PHE A 347 -5.09 -10.41 -1.92
C PHE A 347 -6.07 -9.39 -1.34
N VAL A 348 -6.79 -8.64 -2.19
CA VAL A 348 -7.80 -7.65 -1.78
C VAL A 348 -9.19 -8.21 -2.01
N ASP A 349 -9.97 -8.34 -0.93
CA ASP A 349 -11.36 -8.78 -0.98
C ASP A 349 -12.32 -7.68 -0.49
N VAL A 350 -13.58 -7.80 -0.89
CA VAL A 350 -14.68 -7.01 -0.32
C VAL A 350 -15.00 -7.54 1.08
N LEU A 351 -15.02 -6.64 2.06
CA LEU A 351 -15.44 -6.92 3.43
C LEU A 351 -16.95 -7.24 3.44
N GLU A 352 -17.32 -8.36 4.06
CA GLU A 352 -18.73 -8.70 4.25
C GLU A 352 -19.43 -7.67 5.13
N ARG A 353 -20.69 -7.31 4.79
CA ARG A 353 -21.44 -6.26 5.48
C ARG A 353 -21.48 -6.50 6.99
N SER A 354 -20.93 -5.57 7.74
CA SER A 354 -21.01 -5.51 9.20
C SER A 354 -21.59 -4.19 9.67
N SER A 355 -21.84 -4.08 10.98
CA SER A 355 -22.28 -2.84 11.65
C SER A 355 -21.29 -1.68 11.44
N GLU A 356 -19.99 -2.01 11.33
CA GLU A 356 -18.92 -1.07 11.05
C GLU A 356 -18.36 -1.32 9.63
N ASN A 357 -18.08 -0.25 8.89
CA ASN A 357 -17.43 -0.30 7.57
C ASN A 357 -15.99 0.22 7.72
N ILE A 358 -15.06 -0.66 8.09
CA ILE A 358 -13.66 -0.31 8.39
C ILE A 358 -12.75 -1.12 7.48
N GLU A 359 -11.70 -0.50 6.93
CA GLU A 359 -10.67 -1.22 6.19
C GLU A 359 -9.82 -2.06 7.14
N VAL A 360 -9.63 -3.32 6.80
CA VAL A 360 -8.91 -4.29 7.64
C VAL A 360 -7.72 -4.84 6.88
N TYR A 361 -6.55 -4.78 7.48
CA TYR A 361 -5.35 -5.44 6.98
C TYR A 361 -5.04 -6.68 7.81
N ILE A 362 -4.69 -7.76 7.14
CA ILE A 362 -4.33 -9.04 7.75
C ILE A 362 -2.92 -9.40 7.28
N PHE A 363 -2.02 -9.62 8.23
CA PHE A 363 -0.62 -9.97 7.98
C PHE A 363 -0.31 -11.33 8.59
N GLU A 364 0.46 -12.15 7.88
CA GLU A 364 1.15 -13.29 8.48
C GLU A 364 2.60 -12.89 8.77
N LEU A 365 2.96 -12.87 10.05
CA LEU A 365 4.28 -12.53 10.57
C LEU A 365 4.88 -13.76 11.26
N ASP A 366 5.81 -14.44 10.59
CA ASP A 366 6.44 -15.67 11.09
C ASP A 366 5.41 -16.74 11.53
N LYS A 367 5.14 -16.85 12.84
CA LYS A 367 4.19 -17.81 13.45
C LYS A 367 2.94 -17.14 14.01
N LEU A 368 2.68 -15.88 13.66
CA LEU A 368 1.55 -15.09 14.14
C LEU A 368 0.75 -14.56 12.97
N MET A 369 -0.53 -14.36 13.21
CA MET A 369 -1.38 -13.58 12.32
C MET A 369 -1.79 -12.29 13.03
N VAL A 370 -1.66 -11.17 12.34
CA VAL A 370 -2.01 -9.85 12.86
C VAL A 370 -3.16 -9.30 12.04
N VAL A 371 -4.21 -8.85 12.71
CA VAL A 371 -5.34 -8.16 12.08
C VAL A 371 -5.37 -6.73 12.60
N GLU A 372 -5.32 -5.80 11.67
CA GLU A 372 -5.23 -4.36 11.90
C GLU A 372 -6.47 -3.66 11.35
N LEU A 373 -7.24 -3.01 12.22
CA LEU A 373 -8.38 -2.17 11.81
C LEU A 373 -7.87 -0.74 11.57
N LEU A 374 -7.99 -0.22 10.35
CA LEU A 374 -7.31 1.02 9.94
C LEU A 374 -8.01 2.32 10.35
N ARG A 375 -9.28 2.26 10.73
CA ARG A 375 -10.02 3.40 11.29
C ARG A 375 -11.08 2.96 12.30
N GLY A 376 -11.77 3.93 12.90
CA GLY A 376 -12.88 3.70 13.84
C GLY A 376 -12.55 4.00 15.30
N ASN A 377 -13.59 4.07 16.12
CA ASN A 377 -13.52 4.54 17.51
C ASN A 377 -12.83 3.54 18.47
N VAL A 378 -12.99 2.24 18.21
CA VAL A 378 -12.38 1.14 19.00
C VAL A 378 -11.27 0.46 18.20
N ALA A 379 -10.62 1.21 17.31
CA ALA A 379 -9.58 0.67 16.47
C ALA A 379 -8.51 -0.08 17.27
N GLU A 380 -8.19 -1.27 16.81
CA GLU A 380 -7.45 -2.28 17.54
C GLU A 380 -6.57 -3.09 16.60
N THR A 381 -5.44 -3.54 17.12
CA THR A 381 -4.63 -4.60 16.51
C THR A 381 -4.90 -5.88 17.26
N ARG A 382 -5.29 -6.94 16.55
CA ARG A 382 -5.50 -8.28 17.14
C ARG A 382 -4.40 -9.22 16.68
N ILE A 383 -3.85 -9.99 17.63
CA ILE A 383 -2.79 -10.97 17.36
C ILE A 383 -3.36 -12.36 17.59
N PHE A 384 -3.17 -13.25 16.61
CA PHE A 384 -3.68 -14.61 16.60
C PHE A 384 -2.54 -15.62 16.47
N LYS A 385 -2.78 -16.84 16.94
CA LYS A 385 -2.06 -18.02 16.45
C LYS A 385 -2.44 -18.26 14.97
N PRO A 386 -1.66 -19.02 14.19
CA PRO A 386 -1.99 -19.31 12.80
C PRO A 386 -3.39 -19.93 12.69
N ASP A 387 -4.29 -19.23 12.00
CA ASP A 387 -5.68 -19.61 11.80
C ASP A 387 -6.05 -19.45 10.33
N ARG A 388 -6.30 -20.58 9.67
CA ARG A 388 -6.61 -20.63 8.24
C ARG A 388 -7.82 -19.79 7.86
N ARG A 389 -8.77 -19.60 8.78
CA ARG A 389 -10.01 -18.83 8.52
C ARG A 389 -9.74 -17.38 8.14
N LEU A 390 -8.64 -16.79 8.58
CA LEU A 390 -8.30 -15.39 8.26
C LEU A 390 -7.88 -15.21 6.78
N PHE A 391 -7.35 -16.25 6.12
CA PHE A 391 -6.90 -16.17 4.73
C PHE A 391 -7.74 -16.99 3.75
N GLU A 392 -8.33 -18.10 4.19
CA GLU A 392 -9.02 -19.05 3.31
C GLU A 392 -10.54 -18.80 3.23
N ASN A 393 -11.12 -18.05 4.17
CA ASN A 393 -12.55 -17.73 4.13
C ASN A 393 -12.82 -16.57 3.17
N GLY A 394 -13.57 -16.81 2.09
CA GLY A 394 -13.90 -15.81 1.06
C GLY A 394 -14.84 -14.68 1.53
N SER A 395 -15.66 -14.90 2.56
CA SER A 395 -16.55 -13.88 3.13
C SER A 395 -16.23 -13.70 4.62
N LEU A 396 -15.49 -12.64 4.94
CA LEU A 396 -15.07 -12.35 6.32
C LEU A 396 -15.63 -10.99 6.74
N SER A 397 -16.41 -10.99 7.83
CA SER A 397 -16.92 -9.79 8.49
C SER A 397 -16.08 -9.42 9.72
N ILE A 398 -16.16 -8.15 10.16
CA ILE A 398 -15.49 -7.71 11.39
C ILE A 398 -15.99 -8.49 12.60
N ASP A 399 -17.30 -8.73 12.69
CA ASP A 399 -17.89 -9.48 13.80
C ASP A 399 -17.34 -10.92 13.86
N THR A 400 -17.17 -11.56 12.70
CA THR A 400 -16.54 -12.87 12.60
C THR A 400 -15.09 -12.82 13.11
N ILE A 401 -14.29 -11.84 12.66
CA ILE A 401 -12.91 -11.65 13.14
C ILE A 401 -12.86 -11.47 14.66
N ARG A 402 -13.74 -10.62 15.21
CA ARG A 402 -13.76 -10.34 16.66
C ARG A 402 -14.18 -11.56 17.49
N SER A 403 -15.04 -12.42 16.94
CA SER A 403 -15.45 -13.68 17.58
C SER A 403 -14.32 -14.72 17.70
N LEU A 404 -13.29 -14.64 16.86
CA LEU A 404 -12.20 -15.62 16.85
C LEU A 404 -11.36 -15.56 18.15
N PRO A 405 -10.88 -16.71 18.67
CA PRO A 405 -9.94 -16.72 19.79
C PRO A 405 -8.61 -16.06 19.42
N GLN A 406 -8.21 -15.03 20.16
CA GLN A 406 -6.98 -14.27 19.93
C GLN A 406 -5.99 -14.45 21.08
N LEU A 407 -4.71 -14.18 20.81
CA LEU A 407 -3.65 -14.14 21.82
C LEU A 407 -3.64 -12.82 22.58
N GLU A 408 -3.79 -11.71 21.85
CA GLU A 408 -3.64 -10.36 22.38
C GLU A 408 -4.51 -9.38 21.57
N VAL A 409 -4.99 -8.34 22.23
CA VAL A 409 -5.59 -7.16 21.58
C VAL A 409 -4.87 -5.91 22.07
N HIS A 410 -4.44 -5.08 21.14
CA HIS A 410 -3.73 -3.84 21.40
C HIS A 410 -4.55 -2.64 20.93
N ASP A 411 -4.64 -1.60 21.77
CA ASP A 411 -5.38 -0.37 21.47
C ASP A 411 -4.63 0.58 20.52
N HIS A 412 -5.33 1.59 20.01
CA HIS A 412 -4.75 2.68 19.21
C HIS A 412 -4.81 4.05 19.90
N LEU A 413 -4.73 4.10 21.23
CA LEU A 413 -4.69 5.36 21.99
C LEU A 413 -3.35 6.08 21.82
N GLU A 414 -3.23 7.27 22.42
CA GLU A 414 -1.98 8.03 22.40
C GLU A 414 -0.78 7.17 22.86
N LEU A 415 0.34 7.23 22.14
CA LEU A 415 1.54 6.38 22.30
C LEU A 415 1.39 4.92 21.87
N TRP A 416 0.28 4.50 21.22
CA TRP A 416 0.09 3.10 20.83
C TRP A 416 1.26 2.52 20.03
N GLN A 417 1.92 3.30 19.16
CA GLN A 417 3.05 2.80 18.36
C GLN A 417 4.21 2.35 19.24
N TYR A 418 4.49 3.07 20.34
CA TYR A 418 5.53 2.71 21.30
C TYR A 418 5.18 1.37 21.98
N PHE A 419 3.93 1.21 22.42
CA PHE A 419 3.49 -0.02 23.08
C PHE A 419 3.38 -1.21 22.13
N CYS A 420 2.92 -0.99 20.90
CA CYS A 420 2.79 -2.02 19.88
C CYS A 420 4.17 -2.52 19.43
N GLU A 421 5.12 -1.62 19.15
CA GLU A 421 6.51 -1.97 18.83
C GLU A 421 7.12 -2.83 19.96
N ARG A 422 6.97 -2.34 21.20
CA ARG A 422 7.50 -3.02 22.37
C ARG A 422 6.85 -4.39 22.61
N LEU A 423 5.54 -4.51 22.39
CA LEU A 423 4.81 -5.79 22.44
C LEU A 423 5.38 -6.77 21.41
N LEU A 424 5.50 -6.36 20.15
CA LEU A 424 6.03 -7.18 19.07
C LEU A 424 7.47 -7.63 19.36
N ARG A 425 8.34 -6.71 19.78
CA ARG A 425 9.74 -7.00 20.05
C ARG A 425 9.96 -7.85 21.29
N ILE A 426 9.38 -7.47 22.43
CA ILE A 426 9.67 -8.13 23.71
C ILE A 426 8.91 -9.44 23.83
N ASN A 427 7.62 -9.46 23.51
CA ASN A 427 6.77 -10.62 23.76
C ASN A 427 6.86 -11.63 22.62
N TYR A 428 6.99 -11.17 21.38
CA TYR A 428 6.94 -12.01 20.19
C TYR A 428 8.26 -12.11 19.43
N GLN A 429 9.31 -11.36 19.82
CA GLN A 429 10.61 -11.33 19.15
C GLN A 429 10.51 -10.93 17.66
N ILE A 430 9.48 -10.15 17.31
CA ILE A 430 9.29 -9.60 15.97
C ILE A 430 9.96 -8.22 15.93
N HIS A 431 11.05 -8.14 15.19
CA HIS A 431 11.79 -6.91 14.99
C HIS A 431 11.39 -6.23 13.67
N PRO A 432 11.47 -4.89 13.60
CA PRO A 432 11.34 -4.12 12.36
C PRO A 432 12.34 -4.55 11.27
N ASN A 433 12.15 -3.99 10.08
CA ASN A 433 13.02 -4.19 8.91
C ASN A 433 14.49 -3.94 9.27
N ILE A 434 15.38 -4.75 8.70
CA ILE A 434 16.84 -4.63 8.93
C ILE A 434 17.29 -3.21 8.55
N GLY A 435 18.11 -2.60 9.42
CA GLY A 435 18.61 -1.24 9.21
C GLY A 435 17.62 -0.13 9.56
N THR A 436 16.47 -0.44 10.19
CA THR A 436 15.56 0.60 10.71
C THR A 436 16.28 1.42 11.78
N THR A 437 16.48 2.71 11.51
CA THR A 437 17.01 3.70 12.47
C THR A 437 15.95 4.69 12.92
N ARG A 438 14.83 4.75 12.18
CA ARG A 438 13.69 5.61 12.48
C ARG A 438 12.39 4.99 11.98
N PHE A 439 11.36 5.01 12.80
CA PHE A 439 10.02 4.58 12.44
C PHE A 439 9.30 5.59 11.55
N LYS A 440 8.74 5.10 10.44
CA LYS A 440 7.79 5.86 9.62
C LYS A 440 6.48 6.05 10.38
N GLY A 441 5.85 7.22 10.22
CA GLY A 441 4.60 7.58 10.92
C GLY A 441 4.77 8.20 12.30
N LEU A 442 6.01 8.35 12.78
CA LEU A 442 6.33 9.03 14.03
C LEU A 442 7.16 10.31 13.80
N GLY A 443 6.98 11.29 14.70
CA GLY A 443 7.79 12.50 14.76
C GLY A 443 9.28 12.21 14.91
N ARG A 444 10.15 13.20 14.69
CA ARG A 444 11.61 12.98 14.77
C ARG A 444 12.05 12.50 16.15
N GLU A 445 11.48 13.06 17.21
CA GLU A 445 11.86 12.76 18.60
C GLU A 445 11.40 11.36 19.03
N MET A 446 10.14 11.01 18.77
CA MET A 446 9.56 9.72 19.19
C MET A 446 9.83 8.57 18.20
N GLY A 447 10.34 8.88 17.01
CA GLY A 447 10.54 7.90 15.95
C GLY A 447 11.93 7.29 15.89
N THR A 448 12.93 7.82 16.60
CA THR A 448 14.29 7.24 16.60
C THR A 448 14.27 5.83 17.15
N TYR A 449 14.98 4.90 16.50
CA TYR A 449 14.91 3.49 16.86
C TYR A 449 16.30 2.86 16.91
N THR A 450 16.50 2.01 17.91
CA THR A 450 17.67 1.12 18.02
C THR A 450 17.18 -0.28 18.37
N GLN A 451 17.79 -1.33 17.79
CA GLN A 451 17.27 -2.69 17.94
C GLN A 451 17.30 -3.20 19.39
N ASP A 452 18.30 -2.79 20.17
CA ASP A 452 18.46 -3.23 21.56
C ASP A 452 17.46 -2.54 22.51
N VAL A 453 17.18 -1.25 22.30
CA VAL A 453 16.34 -0.44 23.21
C VAL A 453 14.88 -0.37 22.71
N GLY A 454 14.67 -0.26 21.41
CA GLY A 454 13.39 0.01 20.75
C GLY A 454 13.16 1.49 20.50
N LEU A 455 11.89 1.90 20.50
CA LEU A 455 11.47 3.30 20.45
C LEU A 455 11.79 4.04 21.77
N PRO A 456 11.92 5.38 21.75
CA PRO A 456 12.30 6.18 22.91
C PRO A 456 11.21 6.12 23.97
N LEU A 457 11.62 6.05 25.24
CA LEU A 457 10.70 6.00 26.37
C LEU A 457 9.87 7.31 26.44
N PRO A 458 8.53 7.23 26.43
CA PRO A 458 7.68 8.41 26.58
C PRO A 458 7.87 9.10 27.95
N SER A 459 7.57 10.40 28.01
CA SER A 459 7.67 11.16 29.26
C SER A 459 6.64 10.69 30.30
N SER A 460 6.93 10.94 31.58
CA SER A 460 5.99 10.60 32.68
C SER A 460 4.62 11.27 32.52
N GLU A 461 4.57 12.45 31.90
CA GLU A 461 3.33 13.17 31.63
C GLU A 461 2.48 12.46 30.56
N MET A 462 3.09 12.11 29.42
CA MET A 462 2.40 11.38 28.35
C MET A 462 1.91 10.01 28.83
N MET A 463 2.71 9.33 29.66
CA MET A 463 2.34 8.05 30.29
C MET A 463 1.12 8.21 31.22
N SER A 464 1.01 9.34 31.91
CA SER A 464 -0.12 9.63 32.80
C SER A 464 -1.39 9.97 32.02
N GLN A 465 -1.28 10.70 30.91
CA GLN A 465 -2.41 11.01 30.02
C GLN A 465 -2.96 9.75 29.35
N ARG A 466 -2.09 8.90 28.78
CA ARG A 466 -2.50 7.63 28.18
C ARG A 466 -3.29 6.76 29.16
N LYS A 467 -2.85 6.69 30.42
CA LYS A 467 -3.49 5.89 31.46
C LYS A 467 -4.97 6.24 31.66
N LEU A 468 -5.31 7.53 31.69
CA LEU A 468 -6.70 7.97 31.81
C LEU A 468 -7.54 7.53 30.61
N SER A 469 -7.00 7.69 29.39
CA SER A 469 -7.67 7.28 28.16
C SER A 469 -7.86 5.75 28.07
N LEU A 470 -6.93 5.00 28.65
CA LEU A 470 -6.90 3.54 28.61
C LEU A 470 -8.00 2.92 29.48
N GLU A 471 -8.30 3.51 30.64
CA GLU A 471 -9.43 3.07 31.49
C GLU A 471 -10.76 3.21 30.75
N ALA A 472 -10.99 4.35 30.09
CA ALA A 472 -12.20 4.59 29.29
C ALA A 472 -12.29 3.68 28.06
N TRP A 473 -11.16 3.42 27.38
CA TRP A 473 -11.12 2.51 26.24
C TRP A 473 -11.40 1.07 26.64
N LEU A 474 -10.82 0.59 27.74
CA LEU A 474 -11.03 -0.78 28.23
C LEU A 474 -12.50 -1.05 28.51
N GLN A 475 -13.23 -0.08 29.09
CA GLN A 475 -14.66 -0.23 29.29
C GLN A 475 -15.40 -0.45 27.96
N LYS A 476 -15.18 0.42 26.97
CA LYS A 476 -15.82 0.32 25.65
C LYS A 476 -15.44 -0.96 24.90
N PHE A 477 -14.16 -1.34 24.97
CA PHE A 477 -13.65 -2.56 24.36
C PHE A 477 -14.36 -3.80 24.90
N TRP A 478 -14.50 -3.91 26.22
CA TRP A 478 -15.18 -5.05 26.83
C TRP A 478 -16.69 -5.06 26.60
N GLU A 479 -17.34 -3.90 26.59
CA GLU A 479 -18.74 -3.77 26.17
C GLU A 479 -18.93 -4.36 24.75
N ALA A 480 -18.03 -4.03 23.82
CA ALA A 480 -18.05 -4.56 22.45
C ALA A 480 -17.71 -6.06 22.37
N GLU A 481 -16.68 -6.53 23.07
CA GLU A 481 -16.29 -7.95 23.11
C GLU A 481 -17.40 -8.83 23.67
N ILE A 482 -18.12 -8.38 24.72
CA ILE A 482 -19.25 -9.12 25.30
C ILE A 482 -20.41 -9.19 24.30
N ALA A 483 -20.68 -8.12 23.57
CA ALA A 483 -21.74 -8.08 22.55
C ALA A 483 -21.53 -9.10 21.42
N THR A 484 -20.29 -9.55 21.16
CA THR A 484 -20.00 -10.60 20.17
C THR A 484 -20.55 -11.99 20.55
N GLY A 485 -20.98 -12.19 21.80
CA GLY A 485 -21.50 -13.47 22.29
C GLY A 485 -20.43 -14.54 22.54
N LYS A 486 -19.14 -14.22 22.32
CA LYS A 486 -17.98 -15.11 22.49
C LYS A 486 -17.84 -15.73 23.88
N PHE A 487 -18.44 -15.10 24.90
CA PHE A 487 -18.32 -15.51 26.30
C PHE A 487 -19.58 -16.19 26.90
N GLY A 488 -20.63 -16.44 26.11
CA GLY A 488 -21.82 -17.19 26.54
C GLY A 488 -22.77 -16.45 27.53
N LYS A 489 -23.73 -17.17 28.14
CA LYS A 489 -24.82 -16.64 29.01
C LYS A 489 -24.42 -16.24 30.44
N HIS A 490 -23.14 -16.30 30.84
CA HIS A 490 -22.69 -15.90 32.18
C HIS A 490 -22.32 -14.40 32.20
N GLN A 491 -23.34 -13.54 32.10
CA GLN A 491 -23.18 -12.16 31.64
C GLN A 491 -22.55 -11.14 32.62
N ASP A 492 -22.61 -11.30 33.95
CA ASP A 492 -22.31 -10.15 34.84
C ASP A 492 -21.08 -10.23 35.76
N LEU A 493 -20.67 -11.41 36.23
CA LEU A 493 -19.56 -11.54 37.22
C LEU A 493 -18.21 -11.88 36.56
N THR A 494 -18.19 -12.90 35.69
CA THR A 494 -16.99 -13.38 34.99
C THR A 494 -16.43 -12.35 34.00
N SER A 495 -17.29 -11.50 33.45
CA SER A 495 -16.96 -10.42 32.51
C SER A 495 -16.14 -9.31 33.19
N LYS A 496 -16.58 -8.82 34.35
CA LYS A 496 -15.87 -7.79 35.13
C LYS A 496 -14.55 -8.30 35.69
N GLY A 497 -14.51 -9.57 36.14
CA GLY A 497 -13.28 -10.21 36.58
C GLY A 497 -12.22 -10.24 35.48
N SER A 498 -12.60 -10.61 34.26
CA SER A 498 -11.68 -10.64 33.11
C SER A 498 -11.20 -9.24 32.70
N VAL A 499 -12.08 -8.22 32.77
CA VAL A 499 -11.72 -6.81 32.56
C VAL A 499 -10.64 -6.34 33.54
N TYR A 500 -10.86 -6.58 34.84
CA TYR A 500 -9.89 -6.20 35.88
C TYR A 500 -8.57 -6.97 35.75
N LEU A 501 -8.60 -8.23 35.28
CA LEU A 501 -7.39 -9.00 35.02
C LEU A 501 -6.55 -8.36 33.90
N SER A 502 -7.19 -8.00 32.79
CA SER A 502 -6.51 -7.33 31.67
C SER A 502 -5.96 -5.96 32.07
N GLN A 503 -6.75 -5.17 32.80
CA GLN A 503 -6.29 -3.91 33.40
C GLN A 503 -5.08 -4.13 34.32
N ALA A 504 -5.09 -5.20 35.12
CA ALA A 504 -3.97 -5.54 35.98
C ALA A 504 -2.72 -5.88 35.17
N MET A 505 -2.81 -6.77 34.18
CA MET A 505 -1.65 -7.15 33.36
C MET A 505 -1.02 -5.93 32.69
N LEU A 506 -1.84 -5.02 32.20
CA LEU A 506 -1.40 -3.75 31.62
C LEU A 506 -0.69 -2.85 32.64
N ALA A 507 -1.26 -2.69 33.85
CA ALA A 507 -0.61 -1.97 34.95
C ALA A 507 0.75 -2.59 35.31
N LYS A 508 0.87 -3.93 35.26
CA LYS A 508 2.14 -4.64 35.45
C LYS A 508 3.14 -4.31 34.34
N HIS A 509 2.72 -4.32 33.07
CA HIS A 509 3.57 -3.94 31.94
C HIS A 509 4.02 -2.47 31.98
N LEU A 510 3.20 -1.59 32.57
CA LEU A 510 3.51 -0.19 32.80
C LEU A 510 4.36 0.07 34.05
N GLY A 511 4.73 -0.97 34.81
CA GLY A 511 5.52 -0.85 36.04
C GLY A 511 4.75 -0.28 37.24
N GLN A 512 3.42 -0.22 37.18
CA GLN A 512 2.56 0.38 38.19
C GLN A 512 2.12 -0.66 39.22
N VAL A 513 3.02 -0.96 40.16
CA VAL A 513 2.88 -2.06 41.12
C VAL A 513 1.62 -1.95 41.99
N ASP A 514 1.27 -0.75 42.46
CA ASP A 514 0.13 -0.55 43.37
C ASP A 514 -1.23 -0.69 42.66
N GLN A 515 -1.30 -0.26 41.40
CA GLN A 515 -2.50 -0.47 40.59
C GLN A 515 -2.65 -1.92 40.18
N PHE A 516 -1.56 -2.59 39.76
CA PHE A 516 -1.57 -4.02 39.50
C PHE A 516 -2.14 -4.79 40.69
N ARG A 517 -1.68 -4.47 41.91
CA ARG A 517 -2.18 -5.12 43.15
C ARG A 517 -3.67 -4.88 43.38
N THR A 518 -4.13 -3.65 43.18
CA THR A 518 -5.54 -3.28 43.36
C THR A 518 -6.44 -3.99 42.35
N LEU A 519 -6.03 -4.00 41.08
CA LEU A 519 -6.79 -4.58 39.96
C LEU A 519 -6.79 -6.12 40.00
N ILE A 520 -5.67 -6.76 40.36
CA ILE A 520 -5.64 -8.22 40.60
C ILE A 520 -6.61 -8.61 41.72
N ARG A 521 -6.69 -7.80 42.79
CA ARG A 521 -7.61 -8.06 43.90
C ARG A 521 -9.06 -7.93 43.46
N GLN A 522 -9.41 -6.83 42.77
CA GLN A 522 -10.75 -6.63 42.22
C GLN A 522 -11.13 -7.74 41.23
N SER A 523 -10.21 -8.17 40.38
CA SER A 523 -10.41 -9.26 39.44
C SER A 523 -10.69 -10.60 40.13
N ALA A 524 -9.92 -10.92 41.16
CA ALA A 524 -10.11 -12.12 41.97
C ALA A 524 -11.45 -12.10 42.73
N GLU A 525 -11.85 -10.95 43.28
CA GLU A 525 -13.13 -10.76 43.97
C GLU A 525 -14.34 -10.94 43.02
N GLN A 526 -14.17 -10.61 41.74
CA GLN A 526 -15.20 -10.78 40.71
C GLN A 526 -15.26 -12.20 40.09
N GLY A 527 -14.50 -13.17 40.60
CA GLY A 527 -14.64 -14.56 40.17
C GLY A 527 -13.62 -15.03 39.12
N ASN A 528 -12.66 -14.20 38.69
CA ASN A 528 -11.69 -14.62 37.68
C ASN A 528 -10.62 -15.57 38.28
N SER A 529 -10.59 -16.80 37.78
CA SER A 529 -9.76 -17.88 38.35
C SER A 529 -8.25 -17.66 38.17
N GLU A 530 -7.81 -17.04 37.08
CA GLU A 530 -6.42 -16.64 36.86
C GLU A 530 -5.99 -15.54 37.84
N ALA A 531 -6.83 -14.53 38.08
CA ALA A 531 -6.57 -13.48 39.04
C ALA A 531 -6.50 -14.00 40.47
N MET A 532 -7.41 -14.90 40.85
CA MET A 532 -7.38 -15.58 42.16
C MET A 532 -6.06 -16.31 42.38
N TYR A 533 -5.59 -17.06 41.38
CA TYR A 533 -4.32 -17.77 41.47
C TYR A 533 -3.14 -16.80 41.63
N ARG A 534 -3.08 -15.74 40.82
CA ARG A 534 -2.01 -14.74 40.88
C ARG A 534 -2.01 -13.94 42.18
N LEU A 535 -3.19 -13.59 42.71
CA LEU A 535 -3.34 -12.93 44.00
C LEU A 535 -2.78 -13.83 45.11
N GLY A 536 -3.18 -15.09 45.14
CA GLY A 536 -2.69 -16.07 46.10
C GLY A 536 -1.18 -16.27 46.02
N GLN A 537 -0.61 -16.38 44.82
CA GLN A 537 0.85 -16.44 44.63
C GLN A 537 1.57 -15.20 45.15
N SER A 538 1.03 -14.00 44.89
CA SER A 538 1.60 -12.73 45.35
C SER A 538 1.60 -12.66 46.88
N MET A 539 0.49 -13.04 47.52
CA MET A 539 0.37 -13.06 48.99
C MET A 539 1.34 -14.06 49.62
N LEU A 540 1.47 -15.27 49.05
CA LEU A 540 2.46 -16.26 49.49
C LEU A 540 3.90 -15.80 49.30
N ARG A 541 4.20 -14.94 48.32
CA ARG A 541 5.54 -14.39 48.12
C ARG A 541 5.86 -13.29 49.14
N ASN A 542 4.89 -12.44 49.48
CA ASN A 542 5.10 -11.27 50.33
C ASN A 542 4.95 -11.56 51.84
N HIS A 543 4.13 -12.55 52.23
CA HIS A 543 3.76 -12.80 53.63
C HIS A 543 4.12 -14.23 54.10
N ARG A 544 5.29 -14.74 53.72
CA ARG A 544 5.72 -16.13 54.02
C ARG A 544 5.74 -16.50 55.50
N SER A 545 5.91 -15.53 56.39
CA SER A 545 6.07 -15.73 57.84
C SER A 545 4.79 -15.48 58.63
N ASP A 546 3.72 -15.02 57.96
CA ASP A 546 2.43 -14.73 58.58
C ASP A 546 1.46 -15.88 58.30
N ARG A 547 0.99 -16.52 59.37
CA ARG A 547 0.13 -17.70 59.29
C ARG A 547 -1.26 -17.36 58.75
N GLU A 548 -1.78 -16.18 59.07
CA GLU A 548 -3.12 -15.76 58.65
C GLU A 548 -3.11 -15.37 57.17
N ALA A 549 -2.15 -14.56 56.75
CA ALA A 549 -1.98 -14.19 55.34
C ALA A 549 -1.70 -15.40 54.44
N LYS A 550 -1.00 -16.42 54.95
CA LYS A 550 -0.78 -17.69 54.23
C LYS A 550 -2.08 -18.47 54.03
N GLN A 551 -2.93 -18.56 55.05
CA GLN A 551 -4.24 -19.22 54.95
C GLN A 551 -5.17 -18.50 53.97
N GLU A 552 -5.16 -17.17 53.98
CA GLU A 552 -5.91 -16.37 53.02
C GLU A 552 -5.42 -16.59 51.59
N ALA A 553 -4.10 -16.64 51.38
CA ALA A 553 -3.51 -16.89 50.08
C ALA A 553 -3.80 -18.30 49.54
N GLU A 554 -3.75 -19.32 50.39
CA GLU A 554 -4.14 -20.70 50.06
C GLU A 554 -5.63 -20.79 49.71
N SER A 555 -6.49 -20.04 50.42
CA SER A 555 -7.93 -19.95 50.12
C SER A 555 -8.20 -19.39 48.73
N TRP A 556 -7.47 -18.36 48.30
CA TRP A 556 -7.58 -17.84 46.94
C TRP A 556 -7.14 -18.84 45.86
N ILE A 557 -6.08 -19.61 46.11
CA ILE A 557 -5.62 -20.65 45.18
C ILE A 557 -6.62 -21.81 45.12
N VAL A 558 -7.23 -22.18 46.26
CA VAL A 558 -8.30 -23.18 46.30
C VAL A 558 -9.50 -22.70 45.47
N LYS A 559 -9.97 -21.46 45.65
CA LYS A 559 -11.06 -20.89 44.83
C LYS A 559 -10.73 -20.88 43.34
N ALA A 560 -9.47 -20.59 42.97
CA ALA A 560 -9.03 -20.67 41.57
C ALA A 560 -9.12 -22.10 41.02
N ALA A 561 -8.71 -23.09 41.81
CA ALA A 561 -8.79 -24.51 41.46
C ALA A 561 -10.26 -25.00 41.36
N GLU A 562 -11.13 -24.57 42.27
CA GLU A 562 -12.57 -24.88 42.24
C GLU A 562 -13.26 -24.32 40.99
N ASN A 563 -12.73 -23.21 40.46
CA ASN A 563 -13.15 -22.58 39.19
C ASN A 563 -12.37 -23.08 37.96
N GLY A 564 -11.68 -24.22 38.05
CA GLY A 564 -11.08 -24.92 36.90
C GLY A 564 -9.72 -24.40 36.42
N HIS A 565 -9.00 -23.62 37.23
CA HIS A 565 -7.66 -23.13 36.86
C HIS A 565 -6.59 -24.21 37.03
N LYS A 566 -6.05 -24.74 35.93
CA LYS A 566 -5.14 -25.91 35.91
C LYS A 566 -3.91 -25.77 36.80
N GLU A 567 -3.23 -24.62 36.79
CA GLU A 567 -2.05 -24.40 37.63
C GLU A 567 -2.40 -24.30 39.11
N ALA A 568 -3.62 -23.85 39.43
CA ALA A 568 -4.10 -23.75 40.80
C ALA A 568 -4.51 -25.14 41.32
N GLU A 569 -5.11 -25.98 40.48
CA GLU A 569 -5.37 -27.39 40.79
C GLU A 569 -4.06 -28.15 41.07
N ASN A 570 -3.06 -27.99 40.21
CA ASN A 570 -1.74 -28.57 40.41
C ASN A 570 -1.08 -28.09 41.70
N PHE A 571 -1.23 -26.80 42.02
CA PHE A 571 -0.73 -26.23 43.26
C PHE A 571 -1.46 -26.83 44.48
N ALA A 572 -2.79 -26.83 44.46
CA ALA A 572 -3.60 -27.37 45.54
C ALA A 572 -3.31 -28.86 45.79
N TYR A 573 -3.16 -29.65 44.72
CA TYR A 573 -2.74 -31.05 44.79
C TYR A 573 -1.35 -31.21 45.41
N LYS A 574 -0.36 -30.44 44.93
CA LYS A 574 1.03 -30.48 45.43
C LYS A 574 1.12 -30.16 46.92
N PHE A 575 0.29 -29.24 47.40
CA PHE A 575 0.31 -28.76 48.79
C PHE A 575 -0.80 -29.35 49.68
N ARG A 576 -1.56 -30.34 49.17
CA ARG A 576 -2.65 -31.02 49.88
C ARG A 576 -3.72 -30.06 50.44
N LEU A 577 -4.05 -29.03 49.66
CA LEU A 577 -5.13 -28.09 49.98
C LEU A 577 -6.49 -28.73 49.65
N ASN A 578 -7.50 -28.45 50.47
CA ASN A 578 -8.84 -29.04 50.31
C ASN A 578 -9.64 -28.27 49.26
N VAL A 579 -9.92 -28.88 48.10
CA VAL A 579 -10.64 -28.29 46.98
C VAL A 579 -11.99 -29.00 46.84
N LYS A 580 -13.10 -28.27 46.98
CA LYS A 580 -14.44 -28.80 46.70
C LYS A 580 -14.75 -28.60 45.23
N LYS A 581 -14.58 -29.63 44.40
CA LYS A 581 -14.92 -29.56 42.98
C LYS A 581 -16.37 -29.12 42.81
N ASN A 582 -16.58 -28.03 42.08
CA ASN A 582 -17.90 -27.55 41.73
C ASN A 582 -18.43 -28.43 40.56
N PRO A 583 -19.55 -29.17 40.72
CA PRO A 583 -19.97 -30.19 39.75
C PRO A 583 -20.52 -29.64 38.40
N GLU A 584 -20.51 -28.32 38.16
CA GLU A 584 -21.13 -27.68 36.99
C GLU A 584 -20.15 -27.17 35.90
N LEU A 585 -18.85 -27.49 35.93
CA LEU A 585 -17.87 -26.98 34.93
C LEU A 585 -17.20 -28.13 34.14
N PRO A 586 -17.17 -28.08 32.79
CA PRO A 586 -16.48 -29.09 31.97
C PRO A 586 -14.96 -28.87 31.93
N SER A 587 -14.20 -29.97 32.03
CA SER A 587 -12.74 -30.00 31.88
C SER A 587 -12.32 -29.85 30.41
N ALA A 588 -11.57 -28.81 30.08
CA ALA A 588 -10.98 -28.65 28.73
C ALA A 588 -9.64 -29.40 28.63
N ASP A 589 -9.61 -30.36 27.70
CA ASP A 589 -8.57 -31.36 27.43
C ASP A 589 -7.21 -30.84 26.88
N GLU A 590 -6.34 -31.83 26.68
CA GLU A 590 -4.91 -31.95 26.38
C GLU A 590 -4.35 -31.24 25.11
N GLY A 591 -3.03 -30.94 25.11
CA GLY A 591 -2.30 -30.63 23.85
C GLY A 591 -0.93 -29.92 23.94
N ASN A 592 0.16 -30.71 23.91
CA ASN A 592 1.48 -30.48 23.31
C ASN A 592 2.47 -29.42 23.86
N HIS A 593 3.50 -29.92 24.57
CA HIS A 593 4.82 -29.29 24.73
C HIS A 593 5.80 -29.80 23.66
N VAL A 594 6.45 -28.88 22.93
CA VAL A 594 7.63 -29.17 22.10
C VAL A 594 8.82 -28.38 22.66
N ALA A 595 9.88 -29.10 23.02
CA ALA A 595 11.14 -28.54 23.50
C ALA A 595 12.01 -28.08 22.32
N VAL A 596 12.63 -26.91 22.43
CA VAL A 596 13.74 -26.48 21.56
C VAL A 596 14.90 -26.07 22.47
N GLY A 597 16.03 -26.75 22.32
CA GLY A 597 17.25 -26.49 23.08
C GLY A 597 18.15 -25.48 22.38
N VAL A 598 18.82 -24.62 23.17
CA VAL A 598 20.07 -23.95 22.76
C VAL A 598 20.96 -23.71 24.00
N ASN A 599 22.19 -24.21 23.91
CA ASN A 599 23.42 -23.96 24.69
C ASN A 599 23.44 -23.93 26.23
N SER A 600 24.03 -25.01 26.74
CA SER A 600 24.31 -25.39 28.13
C SER A 600 25.35 -24.52 28.85
N LEU A 601 24.94 -23.87 29.95
CA LEU A 601 25.84 -23.66 31.08
C LEU A 601 25.78 -24.90 31.98
N SER A 602 26.62 -25.89 31.62
CA SER A 602 26.83 -27.19 32.23
C SER A 602 25.89 -27.59 33.39
N GLN A 603 24.85 -28.35 33.04
CA GLN A 603 24.05 -29.23 33.92
C GLN A 603 24.92 -29.96 34.98
N ASN A 604 26.17 -30.29 34.64
CA ASN A 604 27.18 -30.85 35.54
C ASN A 604 27.49 -30.02 36.81
N SER A 605 27.41 -28.69 36.74
CA SER A 605 27.67 -27.81 37.89
C SER A 605 26.47 -27.75 38.84
N LEU A 606 25.25 -27.80 38.28
CA LEU A 606 23.99 -27.85 39.04
C LEU A 606 23.74 -29.22 39.67
N ASP A 607 24.08 -30.32 38.98
CA ASP A 607 23.96 -31.67 39.53
C ASP A 607 24.90 -31.92 40.71
N LYS A 608 26.11 -31.35 40.68
CA LYS A 608 27.04 -31.39 41.83
C LYS A 608 26.55 -30.55 43.00
N LEU A 609 25.77 -29.49 42.75
CA LEU A 609 25.18 -28.63 43.76
C LEU A 609 23.96 -29.31 44.41
N ASN A 610 23.09 -29.91 43.59
CA ASN A 610 21.89 -30.64 44.01
C ASN A 610 22.23 -31.88 44.86
N LYS A 611 23.38 -32.52 44.65
CA LYS A 611 23.84 -33.66 45.49
C LYS A 611 24.40 -33.25 46.86
N ARG A 612 24.78 -31.98 47.07
CA ARG A 612 25.43 -31.50 48.30
C ARG A 612 24.49 -30.79 49.28
N VAL A 613 23.31 -30.39 48.84
CA VAL A 613 22.34 -29.63 49.67
C VAL A 613 20.94 -30.17 49.42
N SER A 614 20.13 -30.31 50.48
CA SER A 614 18.73 -30.77 50.40
C SER A 614 17.84 -29.66 49.83
N ILE A 615 17.90 -29.47 48.50
CA ILE A 615 17.17 -28.43 47.76
C ILE A 615 16.19 -29.11 46.81
N ASP A 616 15.06 -28.45 46.53
CA ASP A 616 14.06 -28.91 45.57
C ASP A 616 14.64 -28.90 44.14
N SER A 617 15.27 -30.03 43.77
CA SER A 617 15.91 -30.26 42.48
C SER A 617 14.92 -30.13 41.31
N SER A 618 13.63 -30.38 41.53
CA SER A 618 12.60 -30.20 40.51
C SER A 618 12.38 -28.72 40.16
N ARG A 619 12.38 -27.84 41.18
CA ARG A 619 12.23 -26.38 41.00
C ARG A 619 13.46 -25.77 40.34
N VAL A 620 14.66 -26.19 40.75
CA VAL A 620 15.92 -25.70 40.18
C VAL A 620 16.03 -26.08 38.71
N ASN A 621 15.71 -27.32 38.35
CA ASN A 621 15.75 -27.78 36.95
C ASN A 621 14.71 -27.06 36.09
N PHE A 622 13.48 -26.88 36.60
CA PHE A 622 12.42 -26.15 35.90
C PHE A 622 12.79 -24.68 35.65
N LEU A 623 13.31 -23.98 36.66
CA LEU A 623 13.75 -22.59 36.52
C LEU A 623 14.97 -22.47 35.63
N THR A 624 15.87 -23.45 35.64
CA THR A 624 17.05 -23.49 34.76
C THR A 624 16.63 -23.59 33.30
N GLY A 625 15.72 -24.49 32.94
CA GLY A 625 15.22 -24.59 31.56
C GLY A 625 14.59 -23.28 31.05
N ARG A 626 13.83 -22.58 31.90
CA ARG A 626 13.24 -21.28 31.55
C ARG A 626 14.24 -20.12 31.52
N ALA A 627 15.25 -20.16 32.39
CA ALA A 627 16.33 -19.17 32.42
C ALA A 627 17.24 -19.33 31.19
N GLU A 628 17.53 -20.56 30.78
CA GLU A 628 18.27 -20.88 29.55
C GLU A 628 17.48 -20.49 28.30
N SER A 629 16.15 -20.61 28.32
CA SER A 629 15.27 -20.12 27.25
C SER A 629 15.08 -18.59 27.23
N GLY A 630 15.89 -17.82 27.96
CA GLY A 630 15.92 -16.35 27.87
C GLY A 630 14.96 -15.58 28.78
N SER A 631 14.19 -16.25 29.65
CA SER A 631 13.24 -15.55 30.53
C SER A 631 13.95 -14.80 31.67
N ALA A 632 13.96 -13.46 31.61
CA ALA A 632 14.56 -12.62 32.66
C ALA A 632 13.96 -12.86 34.05
N ASP A 633 12.65 -13.14 34.12
CA ASP A 633 11.95 -13.53 35.37
C ASP A 633 12.49 -14.85 35.91
N ALA A 634 12.68 -15.86 35.07
CA ALA A 634 13.22 -17.15 35.50
C ALA A 634 14.70 -17.04 35.90
N MET A 635 15.48 -16.20 35.21
CA MET A 635 16.87 -15.89 35.58
C MET A 635 16.94 -15.22 36.97
N TYR A 636 16.08 -14.23 37.23
CA TYR A 636 15.99 -13.59 38.54
C TYR A 636 15.53 -14.59 39.61
N GLU A 637 14.47 -15.36 39.36
CA GLU A 637 13.94 -16.32 40.33
C GLU A 637 14.93 -17.44 40.65
N LEU A 638 15.66 -17.93 39.65
CA LEU A 638 16.73 -18.91 39.84
C LEU A 638 17.87 -18.31 40.66
N GLY A 639 18.39 -17.14 40.28
CA GLY A 639 19.49 -16.50 41.00
C GLY A 639 19.11 -16.12 42.44
N HIS A 640 17.92 -15.57 42.65
CA HIS A 640 17.43 -15.25 43.99
C HIS A 640 17.21 -16.52 44.84
N TYR A 641 16.66 -17.59 44.25
CA TYR A 641 16.47 -18.86 44.94
C TYR A 641 17.80 -19.50 45.35
N LEU A 642 18.82 -19.43 44.48
CA LEU A 642 20.15 -19.95 44.76
C LEU A 642 20.88 -19.14 45.85
N LEU A 643 20.76 -17.80 45.84
CA LEU A 643 21.32 -16.94 46.90
C LEU A 643 20.67 -17.18 48.27
N THR A 644 19.37 -17.46 48.29
CA THR A 644 18.60 -17.53 49.54
C THR A 644 18.62 -18.92 50.19
N ASN A 645 18.68 -20.00 49.41
CA ASN A 645 18.45 -21.36 49.94
C ASN A 645 19.66 -22.31 49.85
N VAL A 646 20.70 -22.00 49.05
CA VAL A 646 21.83 -22.94 48.84
C VAL A 646 23.01 -22.68 49.81
N GLY A 647 23.02 -21.54 50.50
CA GLY A 647 24.09 -21.16 51.43
C GLY A 647 25.34 -20.58 50.76
N ASN A 648 26.18 -19.93 51.58
CA ASN A 648 27.32 -19.05 51.23
C ASN A 648 28.54 -19.75 50.59
N SER A 649 28.37 -20.86 49.86
CA SER A 649 29.48 -21.41 49.10
C SER A 649 29.82 -20.47 47.93
N LEU A 650 31.12 -20.24 47.69
CA LEU A 650 31.56 -19.29 46.66
C LEU A 650 31.04 -19.67 45.26
N SER A 651 30.87 -20.96 44.97
CA SER A 651 30.40 -21.48 43.69
C SER A 651 28.90 -21.27 43.46
N SER A 652 28.03 -21.51 44.46
CA SER A 652 26.58 -21.25 44.36
C SER A 652 26.30 -19.77 44.19
N ARG A 653 27.05 -18.93 44.90
CA ARG A 653 26.95 -17.49 44.82
C ARG A 653 27.33 -16.98 43.43
N LEU A 654 28.42 -17.46 42.83
CA LEU A 654 28.83 -17.02 41.49
C LEU A 654 27.76 -17.34 40.42
N VAL A 655 27.15 -18.53 40.49
CA VAL A 655 26.08 -18.94 39.56
C VAL A 655 24.85 -18.05 39.75
N ALA A 656 24.50 -17.77 40.99
CA ALA A 656 23.36 -16.93 41.32
C ALA A 656 23.57 -15.48 40.87
N GLU A 657 24.77 -14.93 41.11
CA GLU A 657 25.14 -13.59 40.68
C GLU A 657 25.16 -13.46 39.16
N LYS A 658 25.57 -14.50 38.43
CA LYS A 658 25.54 -14.53 36.96
C LYS A 658 24.11 -14.47 36.41
N TRP A 659 23.17 -15.21 37.00
CA TRP A 659 21.77 -15.16 36.58
C TRP A 659 21.09 -13.84 36.96
N ILE A 660 21.40 -13.29 38.12
CA ILE A 660 20.93 -11.97 38.54
C ILE A 660 21.49 -10.88 37.62
N SER A 661 22.78 -10.97 37.26
CA SER A 661 23.43 -10.04 36.32
C SER A 661 22.75 -10.09 34.95
N LYS A 662 22.54 -11.29 34.41
CA LYS A 662 21.87 -11.48 33.11
C LYS A 662 20.40 -11.00 33.12
N ALA A 663 19.68 -11.25 34.21
CA ALA A 663 18.32 -10.73 34.39
C ALA A 663 18.31 -9.19 34.45
N ALA A 664 19.29 -8.59 35.14
CA ALA A 664 19.42 -7.15 35.29
C ALA A 664 19.83 -6.45 33.99
N SER A 665 20.72 -7.06 33.19
CA SER A 665 21.07 -6.57 31.83
C SER A 665 19.90 -6.67 30.86
N LEU A 666 18.96 -7.60 31.10
CA LEU A 666 17.68 -7.70 30.38
C LEU A 666 16.58 -6.79 30.96
N GLY A 667 16.92 -5.89 31.88
CA GLY A 667 16.01 -4.87 32.41
C GLY A 667 15.07 -5.35 33.54
N HIS A 668 15.28 -6.54 34.12
CA HIS A 668 14.45 -7.02 35.23
C HIS A 668 14.68 -6.17 36.49
N LEU A 669 13.68 -5.36 36.86
CA LEU A 669 13.77 -4.36 37.94
C LEU A 669 14.25 -4.94 39.27
N ASP A 670 13.70 -6.07 39.73
CA ASP A 670 14.14 -6.67 41.00
C ASP A 670 15.56 -7.24 40.92
N ALA A 671 16.02 -7.62 39.73
CA ALA A 671 17.37 -8.11 39.52
C ALA A 671 18.36 -6.94 39.54
N VAL A 672 18.00 -5.78 38.98
CA VAL A 672 18.77 -4.53 39.07
C VAL A 672 18.92 -4.08 40.53
N VAL A 673 17.83 -4.12 41.32
CA VAL A 673 17.86 -3.78 42.74
C VAL A 673 18.75 -4.76 43.51
N LEU A 674 18.60 -6.06 43.26
CA LEU A 674 19.38 -7.10 43.93
C LEU A 674 20.86 -7.04 43.54
N ALA A 675 21.16 -6.76 42.27
CA ALA A 675 22.51 -6.63 41.77
C ALA A 675 23.22 -5.39 42.34
N LYS A 676 22.53 -4.26 42.46
CA LYS A 676 23.04 -3.08 43.19
C LYS A 676 23.30 -3.39 44.67
N LYS A 677 22.37 -4.10 45.32
CA LYS A 677 22.52 -4.50 46.73
C LYS A 677 23.75 -5.39 46.98
N PHE A 678 24.05 -6.29 46.06
CA PHE A 678 25.17 -7.24 46.17
C PHE A 678 26.43 -6.83 45.39
N ARG A 679 26.46 -5.62 44.81
CA ARG A 679 27.58 -5.10 43.96
C ARG A 679 27.94 -6.02 42.80
N ILE A 680 26.94 -6.68 42.23
CA ILE A 680 27.07 -7.52 41.04
C ILE A 680 27.13 -6.58 39.82
N LYS A 681 28.09 -6.79 38.91
CA LYS A 681 28.17 -6.02 37.66
C LYS A 681 27.20 -6.59 36.63
N PHE A 682 26.47 -5.73 35.91
CA PHE A 682 25.50 -6.09 34.88
C PHE A 682 25.30 -4.95 33.90
#